data_AF-A0A1T4QC15-F1
#
_entry.id   AF-A0A1T4QC15-F1
#
_cell.length_a   1.000
_cell.length_b   1.000
_cell.length_c   1.000
_cell.angle_alpha   90.00
_cell.angle_beta   90.00
_cell.angle_gamma   90.00
#
_symmetry.space_group_name_H-M   'P 1'
#
loop_
_entity.id
_entity.type
_entity.pdbx_description
1 polymer ?
#
loop_
_entity_poly.entity_id
_entity_poly.type
_entity_poly.pdbx_seq_one_letter_code
_entity_poly.pdbx_strand_id
1 'polypeptide(L)'
;MFTLSQQQLEALQAIKTFIRDDNKTVFILKGYAGTGKTTMIKTIIPELQKIGKIVKLMAPTGRAAKVLQDKTGFKSASTIHKVIYYKPDIRDARHDEEGKKIKSEIAPSLRADGVDDLQLYFGIRALENGETPDRLVCIVDESSMISSRKATDEVLHFGTDILLDDLLTYGNPHKGAKFIFVGDPAQLPPVGDNRSAALDKQYFEKIGLSVDSYELTQVLRQSEGSAILANAMKIRDLLNTTERSELSFDRVEGEVEDITGEQTIERFFEEYPTPRLGSSVVICYSNALVRDYNDAIRHNYFEDINIPHVGDVIQIIRNSHIHELYNGDFAQITAVDEGIEIQSAPVWTTIGKEKKRVNIELTFRNVGILTYDGRTLRCKIVDSLLHNSNHGLTPQETTALYINFRMRNPNLKSRSEVSQGLQEDPYFNALCVKYGYAITCHKAQGGEWPTVFVDYHGRTGLNDDSLRWSYTATTRASKILYGVLMPNMQLLDRLKINPITKVSKPQKDCIRVACMGNIEDLPANATDSQKAKFLSVKTALSKLGLYINKVEFYQYVDRYYIQSSEGERIYNLQYNGMGMYTSVKALSLYPDDDIVQEALMSECEYLYDVCYSSEATSLMKLYHKMVSYCDDLGILITNITNAQYQVIYHLKTSGMFSSIQFFYNAKKLISYAAPLSDMGAEDEKLIQLIEKLRN
;
A
#
# COMPACT_ATOMS: atom_id res chain seq x y z
N MET A 1 -7.56 -10.43 -33.86
CA MET A 1 -8.22 -11.32 -32.87
C MET A 1 -7.27 -11.39 -31.68
N PHE A 2 -7.70 -11.00 -30.48
CA PHE A 2 -6.88 -11.14 -29.28
C PHE A 2 -7.02 -12.58 -28.77
N THR A 3 -5.91 -13.28 -28.56
CA THR A 3 -5.92 -14.61 -27.94
C THR A 3 -6.02 -14.42 -26.43
N LEU A 4 -7.10 -14.90 -25.82
CA LEU A 4 -7.29 -14.86 -24.37
C LEU A 4 -6.36 -15.88 -23.70
N SER A 5 -5.87 -15.57 -22.50
CA SER A 5 -5.13 -16.55 -21.68
C SER A 5 -6.06 -17.65 -21.15
N GLN A 6 -5.48 -18.75 -20.66
CA GLN A 6 -6.25 -19.84 -20.07
C GLN A 6 -7.14 -19.37 -18.89
N GLN A 7 -6.60 -18.53 -17.99
CA GLN A 7 -7.39 -17.95 -16.89
C GLN A 7 -8.51 -17.04 -17.39
N GLN A 8 -8.28 -16.28 -18.47
CA GLN A 8 -9.32 -15.45 -19.06
C GLN A 8 -10.43 -16.30 -19.71
N LEU A 9 -10.08 -17.42 -20.34
CA LEU A 9 -11.07 -18.37 -20.87
C LEU A 9 -11.91 -18.99 -19.75
N GLU A 10 -11.29 -19.41 -18.66
CA GLU A 10 -11.97 -19.93 -17.47
C GLU A 10 -12.88 -18.89 -16.82
N ALA A 11 -12.39 -17.65 -16.66
CA ALA A 11 -13.20 -16.53 -16.17
C ALA A 11 -14.41 -16.28 -17.07
N LEU A 12 -14.24 -16.33 -18.39
CA LEU A 12 -15.34 -16.18 -19.35
C LEU A 12 -16.37 -17.28 -19.19
N GLN A 13 -15.95 -18.54 -19.02
CA GLN A 13 -16.86 -19.65 -18.78
C GLN A 13 -17.58 -19.52 -17.44
N ALA A 14 -16.89 -19.09 -16.39
CA ALA A 14 -17.51 -18.84 -15.09
C ALA A 14 -18.61 -17.77 -15.19
N ILE A 15 -18.35 -16.66 -15.91
CA ILE A 15 -19.36 -15.62 -16.10
C ILE A 15 -20.52 -16.14 -16.97
N LYS A 16 -20.25 -16.94 -18.01
CA LYS A 16 -21.31 -17.57 -18.84
C LYS A 16 -22.23 -18.46 -18.02
N THR A 17 -21.66 -19.28 -17.13
CA THR A 17 -22.43 -20.12 -16.20
C THR A 17 -23.27 -19.26 -15.26
N PHE A 18 -22.66 -18.24 -14.66
CA PHE A 18 -23.36 -17.27 -13.80
C PHE A 18 -24.55 -16.58 -14.50
N ILE A 19 -24.37 -16.16 -15.76
CA ILE A 19 -25.42 -15.47 -16.53
C ILE A 19 -26.61 -16.40 -16.84
N ARG A 20 -26.38 -17.70 -16.95
CA ARG A 20 -27.42 -18.71 -17.25
C ARG A 20 -28.14 -19.24 -16.01
N ASP A 21 -27.55 -19.12 -14.83
CA ASP A 21 -28.16 -19.59 -13.59
C ASP A 21 -29.04 -18.51 -12.95
N ASP A 22 -30.36 -18.66 -13.03
CA ASP A 22 -31.32 -17.70 -12.47
C ASP A 22 -31.26 -17.60 -10.93
N ASN A 23 -30.62 -18.55 -10.25
CA ASN A 23 -30.40 -18.50 -8.79
C ASN A 23 -29.18 -17.67 -8.39
N LYS A 24 -28.38 -17.20 -9.36
CA LYS A 24 -27.20 -16.36 -9.14
C LYS A 24 -27.49 -14.91 -9.49
N THR A 25 -27.13 -13.99 -8.60
CA THR A 25 -27.42 -12.55 -8.78
C THR A 25 -26.18 -11.68 -8.83
N VAL A 26 -25.07 -12.10 -8.19
CA VAL A 26 -23.82 -11.34 -8.16
C VAL A 26 -22.64 -12.18 -8.65
N PHE A 27 -21.79 -11.57 -9.46
CA PHE A 27 -20.49 -12.10 -9.85
C PHE A 27 -19.40 -11.08 -9.52
N ILE A 28 -18.30 -11.53 -8.89
CA ILE A 28 -17.14 -10.68 -8.58
C ILE A 28 -15.96 -11.14 -9.42
N LEU A 29 -15.53 -10.31 -10.37
CA LEU A 29 -14.31 -10.50 -11.14
C LEU A 29 -13.17 -9.70 -10.51
N LYS A 30 -12.31 -10.39 -9.77
CA LYS A 30 -11.10 -9.80 -9.19
C LYS A 30 -9.94 -9.92 -10.16
N GLY A 31 -9.03 -8.97 -10.10
CA GLY A 31 -7.74 -9.11 -10.75
C GLY A 31 -6.85 -7.91 -10.51
N TYR A 32 -5.55 -8.16 -10.47
CA TYR A 32 -4.55 -7.12 -10.25
C TYR A 32 -4.40 -6.19 -11.46
N ALA A 33 -3.56 -5.16 -11.32
CA ALA A 33 -3.23 -4.30 -12.44
C ALA A 33 -2.62 -5.13 -13.59
N GLY A 34 -3.07 -4.91 -14.82
CA GLY A 34 -2.54 -5.61 -16.00
C GLY A 34 -3.04 -7.04 -16.26
N THR A 35 -3.99 -7.57 -15.49
CA THR A 35 -4.54 -8.94 -15.72
C THR A 35 -5.60 -9.04 -16.84
N GLY A 36 -5.96 -7.90 -17.45
CA GLY A 36 -6.89 -7.86 -18.59
C GLY A 36 -8.38 -7.85 -18.24
N LYS A 37 -8.76 -7.41 -17.02
CA LYS A 37 -10.17 -7.25 -16.59
C LYS A 37 -11.04 -6.50 -17.62
N THR A 38 -10.58 -5.38 -18.15
CA THR A 38 -11.34 -4.61 -19.14
C THR A 38 -11.48 -5.35 -20.47
N THR A 39 -10.53 -6.20 -20.85
CA THR A 39 -10.63 -7.09 -22.01
C THR A 39 -11.73 -8.12 -21.82
N MET A 40 -11.90 -8.63 -20.59
CA MET A 40 -13.02 -9.52 -20.24
C MET A 40 -14.37 -8.82 -20.39
N ILE A 41 -14.50 -7.61 -19.87
CA ILE A 41 -15.70 -6.78 -20.02
C ILE A 41 -16.02 -6.56 -21.51
N LYS A 42 -15.03 -6.16 -22.31
CA LYS A 42 -15.19 -5.97 -23.76
C LYS A 42 -15.69 -7.22 -24.49
N THR A 43 -15.21 -8.39 -24.07
CA THR A 43 -15.56 -9.67 -24.71
C THR A 43 -16.97 -10.11 -24.36
N ILE A 44 -17.45 -9.85 -23.14
CA ILE A 44 -18.74 -10.36 -22.69
C ILE A 44 -19.93 -9.49 -23.11
N ILE A 45 -19.75 -8.17 -23.27
CA ILE A 45 -20.85 -7.26 -23.63
C ILE A 45 -21.61 -7.71 -24.89
N PRO A 46 -20.96 -8.03 -26.02
CA PRO A 46 -21.67 -8.48 -27.22
C PRO A 46 -22.41 -9.80 -27.03
N GLU A 47 -21.89 -10.70 -26.19
CA GLU A 47 -22.56 -11.97 -25.90
C GLU A 47 -23.84 -11.77 -25.08
N LEU A 48 -23.82 -10.87 -24.09
CA LEU A 48 -25.00 -10.51 -23.29
C LEU A 48 -26.10 -9.88 -24.16
N GLN A 49 -25.72 -8.97 -25.06
CA GLN A 49 -26.66 -8.32 -25.96
C GLN A 49 -27.30 -9.32 -26.93
N LYS A 50 -26.53 -10.31 -27.43
CA LYS A 50 -27.04 -11.37 -28.32
C LYS A 50 -28.10 -12.25 -27.66
N ILE A 51 -28.03 -12.45 -26.35
CA ILE A 51 -29.03 -13.23 -25.59
C ILE A 51 -30.16 -12.35 -25.02
N GLY A 52 -30.30 -11.11 -25.50
CA GLY A 52 -31.43 -10.23 -25.17
C GLY A 52 -31.32 -9.51 -23.81
N LYS A 53 -30.15 -9.57 -23.15
CA LYS A 53 -29.89 -8.83 -21.91
C LYS A 53 -29.59 -7.36 -22.19
N ILE A 54 -30.00 -6.51 -21.25
CA ILE A 54 -29.79 -5.06 -21.26
C ILE A 54 -28.59 -4.77 -20.38
N VAL A 55 -27.51 -4.29 -20.97
CA VAL A 55 -26.25 -4.05 -20.26
C VAL A 55 -26.14 -2.58 -19.83
N LYS A 56 -25.97 -2.34 -18.53
CA LYS A 56 -25.57 -1.03 -17.98
C LYS A 56 -24.12 -1.13 -17.53
N LEU A 57 -23.23 -0.48 -18.29
CA LEU A 57 -21.80 -0.45 -17.98
C LEU A 57 -21.47 0.83 -17.19
N MET A 58 -20.88 0.67 -16.02
CA MET A 58 -20.72 1.75 -15.04
C MET A 58 -19.32 1.80 -14.44
N ALA A 59 -18.92 2.98 -13.96
CA ALA A 59 -17.76 3.16 -13.10
C ALA A 59 -18.03 4.23 -12.01
N PRO A 60 -17.27 4.26 -10.90
CA PRO A 60 -17.50 5.24 -9.82
C PRO A 60 -17.14 6.68 -10.20
N THR A 61 -16.10 6.88 -11.02
CA THR A 61 -15.61 8.20 -11.43
C THR A 61 -15.81 8.45 -12.92
N GLY A 62 -15.89 9.73 -13.33
CA GLY A 62 -16.08 10.08 -14.73
C GLY A 62 -14.89 9.67 -15.60
N ARG A 63 -13.67 9.85 -15.08
CA ARG A 63 -12.45 9.37 -15.75
C ARG A 63 -12.47 7.87 -15.97
N ALA A 64 -12.79 7.08 -14.94
CA ALA A 64 -12.87 5.62 -15.08
C ALA A 64 -13.95 5.23 -16.10
N ALA A 65 -15.09 5.91 -16.11
CA ALA A 65 -16.14 5.69 -17.10
C ALA A 65 -15.65 6.01 -18.53
N LYS A 66 -14.91 7.10 -18.73
CA LYS A 66 -14.33 7.48 -20.03
C LYS A 66 -13.30 6.46 -20.51
N VAL A 67 -12.35 6.07 -19.65
CA VAL A 67 -11.38 5.00 -19.97
C VAL A 67 -12.10 3.69 -20.32
N LEU A 68 -13.19 3.38 -19.61
CA LEU A 68 -14.02 2.22 -19.88
C LEU A 68 -14.72 2.32 -21.24
N GLN A 69 -15.24 3.49 -21.63
CA GLN A 69 -15.77 3.73 -22.99
C GLN A 69 -14.70 3.48 -24.04
N ASP A 70 -13.50 4.06 -23.88
CA ASP A 70 -12.42 3.99 -24.85
C ASP A 70 -11.91 2.55 -25.04
N LYS A 71 -11.69 1.82 -23.94
CA LYS A 71 -11.18 0.44 -23.99
C LYS A 71 -12.21 -0.55 -24.53
N THR A 72 -13.49 -0.40 -24.16
CA THR A 72 -14.55 -1.34 -24.56
C THR A 72 -15.20 -0.99 -25.89
N GLY A 73 -15.19 0.28 -26.30
CA GLY A 73 -15.98 0.82 -27.40
C GLY A 73 -17.46 1.05 -27.04
N PHE A 74 -17.86 0.81 -25.80
CA PHE A 74 -19.25 0.93 -25.35
C PHE A 74 -19.58 2.37 -24.94
N LYS A 75 -20.00 3.20 -25.91
CA LYS A 75 -20.21 4.65 -25.71
C LYS A 75 -21.21 5.02 -24.60
N SER A 76 -22.12 4.13 -24.24
CA SER A 76 -23.09 4.33 -23.15
C SER A 76 -22.53 4.05 -21.75
N ALA A 77 -21.26 3.66 -21.62
CA ALA A 77 -20.65 3.51 -20.30
C ALA A 77 -20.67 4.85 -19.56
N SER A 78 -21.04 4.88 -18.28
CA SER A 78 -21.15 6.15 -17.55
C SER A 78 -20.90 6.00 -16.06
N THR A 79 -20.98 7.09 -15.30
CA THR A 79 -20.84 6.99 -13.84
C THR A 79 -22.05 6.31 -13.22
N ILE A 80 -21.85 5.59 -12.11
CA ILE A 80 -22.95 4.98 -11.33
C ILE A 80 -24.03 6.05 -11.04
N HIS A 81 -23.60 7.22 -10.56
CA HIS A 81 -24.50 8.33 -10.24
C HIS A 81 -25.36 8.78 -11.43
N LYS A 82 -24.80 8.83 -12.66
CA LYS A 82 -25.54 9.23 -13.86
C LYS A 82 -26.62 8.21 -14.25
N VAL A 83 -26.37 6.92 -14.00
CA VAL A 83 -27.30 5.83 -14.31
C VAL A 83 -28.41 5.75 -13.27
N ILE A 84 -28.09 5.80 -11.98
CA ILE A 84 -29.04 5.42 -10.92
C ILE A 84 -29.82 6.58 -10.30
N TYR A 85 -29.45 7.85 -10.51
CA TYR A 85 -30.15 8.99 -9.87
C TYR A 85 -30.80 9.97 -10.86
N TYR A 86 -31.97 10.51 -10.50
CA TYR A 86 -32.63 11.60 -11.22
C TYR A 86 -31.92 12.94 -11.04
N LYS A 87 -32.33 13.96 -11.81
CA LYS A 87 -31.99 15.36 -11.51
C LYS A 87 -32.46 15.71 -10.09
N PRO A 88 -31.73 16.58 -9.37
CA PRO A 88 -32.03 16.85 -7.96
C PRO A 88 -33.38 17.57 -7.79
N ASP A 89 -34.17 17.11 -6.82
CA ASP A 89 -35.27 17.87 -6.22
C ASP A 89 -34.66 18.91 -5.27
N ILE A 90 -34.84 20.18 -5.59
CA ILE A 90 -34.34 21.29 -4.79
C ILE A 90 -35.32 21.50 -3.64
N ARG A 91 -34.84 21.27 -2.42
CA ARG A 91 -35.58 21.56 -1.20
C ARG A 91 -34.87 22.68 -0.46
N ASP A 92 -35.60 23.78 -0.25
CA ASP A 92 -35.12 24.95 0.47
C ASP A 92 -35.94 25.16 1.75
N ALA A 93 -35.25 25.33 2.88
CA ALA A 93 -35.86 25.80 4.12
C ALA A 93 -35.62 27.30 4.28
N ARG A 94 -36.70 28.09 4.36
CA ARG A 94 -36.60 29.55 4.57
C ARG A 94 -36.60 29.90 6.06
N HIS A 95 -35.83 30.91 6.43
CA HIS A 95 -35.82 31.48 7.78
C HIS A 95 -36.24 32.96 7.74
N ASP A 96 -36.86 33.44 8.82
CA ASP A 96 -37.16 34.86 9.01
C ASP A 96 -35.91 35.67 9.43
N GLU A 97 -36.08 36.97 9.64
CA GLU A 97 -35.01 37.91 10.03
C GLU A 97 -34.37 37.56 11.39
N GLU A 98 -35.05 36.76 12.21
CA GLU A 98 -34.61 36.29 13.53
C GLU A 98 -33.97 34.88 13.48
N GLY A 99 -33.90 34.27 12.28
CA GLY A 99 -33.31 32.95 12.06
C GLY A 99 -34.24 31.78 12.42
N LYS A 100 -35.56 32.02 12.52
CA LYS A 100 -36.56 31.00 12.83
C LYS A 100 -37.14 30.38 11.55
N LYS A 101 -37.32 29.05 11.55
CA LYS A 101 -37.73 28.25 10.39
C LYS A 101 -39.17 28.56 9.98
N ILE A 102 -39.39 28.99 8.73
CA ILE A 102 -40.72 29.21 8.15
C ILE A 102 -41.26 27.84 7.71
N LYS A 103 -42.49 27.49 8.14
CA LYS A 103 -43.13 26.22 7.77
C LYS A 103 -43.38 26.17 6.25
N SER A 104 -42.74 25.22 5.56
CA SER A 104 -43.12 24.83 4.19
C SER A 104 -44.25 23.79 4.25
N GLU A 105 -45.15 23.76 3.26
CA GLU A 105 -46.34 22.90 3.23
C GLU A 105 -46.06 21.37 3.12
N ILE A 106 -44.81 20.94 3.06
CA ILE A 106 -44.43 19.52 2.97
C ILE A 106 -43.86 19.04 4.32
N ALA A 107 -44.41 17.94 4.81
CA ALA A 107 -44.25 17.42 6.18
C ALA A 107 -42.79 17.27 6.65
N PRO A 108 -42.47 17.71 7.88
CA PRO A 108 -41.15 17.57 8.49
C PRO A 108 -41.00 16.18 9.10
N SER A 109 -40.42 15.24 8.36
CA SER A 109 -39.84 14.05 8.98
C SER A 109 -38.66 13.60 8.14
N LEU A 110 -37.48 14.16 8.44
CA LEU A 110 -36.14 13.54 8.41
C LEU A 110 -35.08 14.66 8.46
N ARG A 111 -34.54 14.90 9.69
CA ARG A 111 -33.20 15.41 10.10
C ARG A 111 -32.55 16.57 9.29
N ALA A 112 -32.04 17.68 9.84
CA ALA A 112 -31.82 18.17 11.21
C ALA A 112 -31.77 19.73 11.19
N ASP A 113 -31.66 20.34 12.36
CA ASP A 113 -31.63 21.79 12.58
C ASP A 113 -30.34 22.47 12.05
N GLY A 114 -30.40 23.00 10.83
CA GLY A 114 -29.47 23.94 10.19
C GLY A 114 -30.27 25.03 9.46
N VAL A 115 -29.66 26.19 9.19
CA VAL A 115 -30.37 27.45 8.85
C VAL A 115 -29.96 27.93 7.47
N ASP A 116 -30.94 28.04 6.57
CA ASP A 116 -30.91 28.35 5.12
C ASP A 116 -30.39 27.24 4.19
N ASP A 117 -30.69 25.98 4.54
CA ASP A 117 -30.15 24.80 3.88
C ASP A 117 -30.78 24.57 2.49
N LEU A 118 -30.03 24.93 1.45
CA LEU A 118 -30.20 24.29 0.14
C LEU A 118 -29.92 22.80 0.33
N GLN A 119 -30.92 21.97 0.12
CA GLN A 119 -30.76 20.53 0.07
C GLN A 119 -31.12 20.02 -1.33
N LEU A 120 -30.19 19.27 -1.92
CA LEU A 120 -30.35 18.67 -3.24
C LEU A 120 -30.57 17.18 -3.08
N TYR A 121 -31.82 16.74 -3.28
CA TYR A 121 -32.19 15.34 -3.15
C TYR A 121 -32.23 14.65 -4.52
N PHE A 122 -31.37 13.64 -4.69
CA PHE A 122 -31.27 12.83 -5.87
C PHE A 122 -31.97 11.49 -5.61
N GLY A 123 -33.21 11.35 -6.12
CA GLY A 123 -33.97 10.11 -6.01
C GLY A 123 -33.42 9.01 -6.93
N ILE A 124 -33.56 7.74 -6.50
CA ILE A 124 -33.16 6.58 -7.31
C ILE A 124 -34.10 6.45 -8.51
N ARG A 125 -33.54 6.20 -9.70
CA ARG A 125 -34.28 6.01 -10.95
C ARG A 125 -35.07 4.72 -10.94
N ALA A 126 -36.24 4.77 -11.55
CA ALA A 126 -36.91 3.55 -12.00
C ALA A 126 -36.24 3.06 -13.28
N LEU A 127 -36.35 1.75 -13.56
CA LEU A 127 -35.94 1.19 -14.84
C LEU A 127 -36.75 1.83 -15.98
N GLU A 128 -36.10 2.02 -17.13
CA GLU A 128 -36.74 2.66 -18.29
C GLU A 128 -37.85 1.75 -18.88
N ASN A 129 -38.77 2.32 -19.65
CA ASN A 129 -39.85 1.55 -20.27
C ASN A 129 -39.29 0.43 -21.17
N GLY A 130 -39.63 -0.82 -20.86
CA GLY A 130 -39.15 -2.01 -21.56
C GLY A 130 -37.91 -2.66 -20.92
N GLU A 131 -37.33 -2.04 -19.88
CA GLU A 131 -36.34 -2.65 -19.02
C GLU A 131 -37.04 -3.42 -17.88
N THR A 132 -36.69 -4.70 -17.73
CA THR A 132 -37.16 -5.52 -16.61
C THR A 132 -35.94 -6.05 -15.84
N PRO A 133 -36.03 -6.23 -14.50
CA PRO A 133 -34.89 -6.66 -13.70
C PRO A 133 -34.25 -7.95 -14.22
N ASP A 134 -35.03 -8.95 -14.61
CA ASP A 134 -34.56 -10.24 -15.15
C ASP A 134 -33.73 -10.11 -16.46
N ARG A 135 -33.89 -9.01 -17.20
CA ARG A 135 -33.12 -8.72 -18.40
C ARG A 135 -31.89 -7.85 -18.14
N LEU A 136 -31.80 -7.22 -16.97
CA LEU A 136 -30.78 -6.24 -16.63
C LEU A 136 -29.47 -6.92 -16.18
N VAL A 137 -28.36 -6.48 -16.77
CA VAL A 137 -27.00 -6.82 -16.33
C VAL A 137 -26.22 -5.54 -16.05
N CYS A 138 -25.94 -5.30 -14.77
CA CYS A 138 -25.14 -4.17 -14.30
C CYS A 138 -23.68 -4.59 -14.19
N ILE A 139 -22.81 -4.04 -15.04
CA ILE A 139 -21.36 -4.28 -14.98
C ILE A 139 -20.71 -3.03 -14.41
N VAL A 140 -19.98 -3.16 -13.31
CA VAL A 140 -19.35 -2.03 -12.63
C VAL A 140 -17.84 -2.25 -12.55
N ASP A 141 -17.08 -1.44 -13.29
CA ASP A 141 -15.61 -1.46 -13.23
C ASP A 141 -15.10 -0.57 -12.08
N GLU A 142 -13.87 -0.76 -11.64
CA GLU A 142 -13.27 -0.07 -10.49
C GLU A 142 -14.14 -0.15 -9.21
N SER A 143 -14.77 -1.31 -8.99
CA SER A 143 -15.66 -1.56 -7.85
C SER A 143 -15.00 -1.41 -6.48
N SER A 144 -13.66 -1.38 -6.43
CA SER A 144 -12.88 -1.05 -5.23
C SER A 144 -13.26 0.31 -4.63
N MET A 145 -13.80 1.25 -5.42
CA MET A 145 -14.15 2.59 -4.95
C MET A 145 -15.62 2.77 -4.50
N ILE A 146 -16.45 1.73 -4.60
CA ILE A 146 -17.89 1.84 -4.23
C ILE A 146 -18.05 1.73 -2.72
N SER A 147 -18.46 2.82 -2.07
CA SER A 147 -18.68 2.83 -0.62
C SER A 147 -19.97 2.13 -0.21
N SER A 148 -19.90 1.39 0.90
CA SER A 148 -21.03 0.81 1.62
C SER A 148 -21.37 1.59 2.90
N ARG A 149 -20.84 2.82 3.04
CA ARG A 149 -21.13 3.70 4.18
C ARG A 149 -22.00 4.86 3.75
N LYS A 150 -22.66 5.43 4.76
CA LYS A 150 -23.45 6.64 4.59
C LYS A 150 -22.53 7.82 4.27
N ALA A 151 -22.71 8.44 3.11
CA ALA A 151 -22.09 9.71 2.78
C ALA A 151 -22.61 10.80 3.73
N THR A 152 -21.69 11.57 4.30
CA THR A 152 -22.01 12.72 5.16
C THR A 152 -21.75 13.99 4.36
N ASP A 153 -22.68 14.37 3.51
CA ASP A 153 -22.70 15.67 2.84
C ASP A 153 -23.88 16.49 3.39
N GLU A 154 -23.64 17.77 3.69
CA GLU A 154 -24.64 18.66 4.29
C GLU A 154 -25.66 19.18 3.26
N VAL A 155 -25.33 19.12 1.97
CA VAL A 155 -26.11 19.72 0.87
C VAL A 155 -26.60 18.66 -0.12
N LEU A 156 -25.76 17.67 -0.46
CA LEU A 156 -26.08 16.65 -1.46
C LEU A 156 -26.58 15.35 -0.80
N HIS A 157 -27.79 14.93 -1.14
CA HIS A 157 -28.38 13.69 -0.64
C HIS A 157 -28.78 12.77 -1.78
N PHE A 158 -28.29 11.54 -1.78
CA PHE A 158 -28.47 10.58 -2.87
C PHE A 158 -29.17 9.33 -2.34
N GLY A 159 -30.41 9.04 -2.77
CA GLY A 159 -31.13 7.83 -2.35
C GLY A 159 -31.10 7.61 -0.82
N THR A 160 -30.40 6.56 -0.38
CA THR A 160 -30.20 6.19 1.04
C THR A 160 -28.93 6.79 1.67
N ASP A 161 -28.17 7.55 0.87
CA ASP A 161 -26.80 8.05 1.06
C ASP A 161 -25.74 6.94 1.08
N ILE A 162 -26.09 5.71 0.70
CA ILE A 162 -25.18 4.57 0.59
C ILE A 162 -25.16 4.11 -0.87
N LEU A 163 -24.06 4.39 -1.57
CA LEU A 163 -23.96 4.16 -3.02
C LEU A 163 -24.17 2.69 -3.41
N LEU A 164 -23.63 1.74 -2.64
CA LEU A 164 -23.81 0.31 -2.91
C LEU A 164 -25.27 -0.13 -2.74
N ASP A 165 -25.94 0.33 -1.68
CA ASP A 165 -27.35 0.00 -1.41
C ASP A 165 -28.26 0.60 -2.48
N ASP A 166 -28.00 1.83 -2.89
CA ASP A 166 -28.75 2.51 -3.94
C ASP A 166 -28.58 1.83 -5.30
N LEU A 167 -27.37 1.37 -5.62
CA LEU A 167 -27.07 0.61 -6.83
C LEU A 167 -27.82 -0.74 -6.85
N LEU A 168 -27.84 -1.46 -5.73
CA LEU A 168 -28.60 -2.71 -5.61
C LEU A 168 -30.11 -2.46 -5.66
N THR A 169 -30.58 -1.35 -5.08
CA THR A 169 -31.98 -0.93 -5.14
C THR A 169 -32.42 -0.63 -6.57
N TYR A 170 -31.59 0.08 -7.34
CA TYR A 170 -31.84 0.38 -8.76
C TYR A 170 -32.00 -0.89 -9.60
N GLY A 171 -31.04 -1.83 -9.49
CA GLY A 171 -31.10 -3.05 -10.31
C GLY A 171 -32.11 -4.08 -9.80
N ASN A 172 -32.38 -4.13 -8.49
CA ASN A 172 -33.27 -5.09 -7.85
C ASN A 172 -32.90 -6.56 -8.14
N PRO A 173 -31.77 -7.05 -7.59
CA PRO A 173 -31.28 -8.41 -7.85
C PRO A 173 -32.27 -9.50 -7.41
N HIS A 174 -33.10 -9.25 -6.40
CA HIS A 174 -34.15 -10.17 -5.96
C HIS A 174 -35.24 -10.41 -7.01
N LYS A 175 -35.33 -9.56 -8.05
CA LYS A 175 -36.23 -9.74 -9.20
C LYS A 175 -35.53 -10.24 -10.46
N GLY A 176 -34.28 -10.69 -10.34
CA GLY A 176 -33.55 -11.36 -11.43
C GLY A 176 -32.44 -10.53 -12.09
N ALA A 177 -32.20 -9.29 -11.65
CA ALA A 177 -31.07 -8.51 -12.17
C ALA A 177 -29.74 -9.11 -11.75
N LYS A 178 -28.79 -9.08 -12.68
CA LYS A 178 -27.44 -9.62 -12.47
C LYS A 178 -26.42 -8.49 -12.34
N PHE A 179 -25.55 -8.61 -11.36
CA PHE A 179 -24.45 -7.68 -11.13
C PHE A 179 -23.11 -8.36 -11.39
N ILE A 180 -22.23 -7.67 -12.12
CA ILE A 180 -20.84 -8.07 -12.32
C ILE A 180 -19.97 -6.94 -11.76
N PHE A 181 -19.43 -7.13 -10.56
CA PHE A 181 -18.48 -6.21 -9.95
C PHE A 181 -17.07 -6.59 -10.38
N VAL A 182 -16.36 -5.63 -10.97
CA VAL A 182 -15.01 -5.79 -11.49
C VAL A 182 -14.08 -4.83 -10.76
N GLY A 183 -12.92 -5.32 -10.31
CA GLY A 183 -11.97 -4.45 -9.62
C GLY A 183 -10.70 -5.14 -9.17
N ASP A 184 -9.80 -4.33 -8.62
CA ASP A 184 -8.52 -4.76 -8.08
C ASP A 184 -8.56 -4.79 -6.55
N PRO A 185 -8.45 -5.98 -5.91
CA PRO A 185 -8.54 -6.10 -4.47
C PRO A 185 -7.32 -5.55 -3.72
N ALA A 186 -6.22 -5.19 -4.39
CA ALA A 186 -5.03 -4.58 -3.79
C ALA A 186 -5.04 -3.04 -3.87
N GLN A 187 -5.95 -2.45 -4.65
CA GLN A 187 -6.11 -0.98 -4.69
C GLN A 187 -6.73 -0.43 -3.40
N LEU A 188 -6.68 0.90 -3.28
CA LEU A 188 -7.33 1.64 -2.20
C LEU A 188 -8.84 1.33 -2.15
N PRO A 189 -9.38 1.04 -0.94
CA PRO A 189 -10.82 0.94 -0.72
C PRO A 189 -11.47 2.33 -0.82
N PRO A 190 -12.81 2.42 -0.71
CA PRO A 190 -13.49 3.70 -0.65
C PRO A 190 -12.96 4.54 0.53
N VAL A 191 -12.94 5.86 0.40
CA VAL A 191 -12.41 6.74 1.46
C VAL A 191 -13.14 6.50 2.78
N GLY A 192 -12.37 6.23 3.84
CA GLY A 192 -12.89 5.92 5.17
C GLY A 192 -13.22 4.44 5.40
N ASP A 193 -13.25 3.61 4.36
CA ASP A 193 -13.43 2.16 4.46
C ASP A 193 -12.09 1.42 4.56
N ASN A 194 -12.07 0.30 5.29
CA ASN A 194 -10.89 -0.56 5.39
C ASN A 194 -10.83 -1.61 4.28
N ARG A 195 -11.96 -1.86 3.60
CA ARG A 195 -12.12 -2.86 2.53
C ARG A 195 -13.24 -2.45 1.59
N SER A 196 -13.19 -2.90 0.34
CA SER A 196 -14.30 -2.72 -0.61
C SER A 196 -15.36 -3.79 -0.40
N ALA A 197 -16.56 -3.38 0.02
CA ALA A 197 -17.71 -4.28 0.15
C ALA A 197 -18.15 -4.85 -1.21
N ALA A 198 -18.05 -4.07 -2.28
CA ALA A 198 -18.40 -4.50 -3.64
C ALA A 198 -17.46 -5.60 -4.19
N LEU A 199 -16.28 -5.80 -3.60
CA LEU A 199 -15.35 -6.89 -3.91
C LEU A 199 -15.30 -7.97 -2.82
N ASP A 200 -16.21 -7.93 -1.84
CA ASP A 200 -16.29 -8.89 -0.74
C ASP A 200 -17.50 -9.82 -0.91
N LYS A 201 -17.24 -11.12 -1.10
CA LYS A 201 -18.27 -12.14 -1.24
C LYS A 201 -19.16 -12.23 0.00
N GLN A 202 -18.57 -12.12 1.19
CA GLN A 202 -19.28 -12.29 2.46
C GLN A 202 -20.31 -11.17 2.70
N TYR A 203 -20.06 -9.97 2.15
CA TYR A 203 -20.99 -8.86 2.26
C TYR A 203 -22.33 -9.18 1.58
N PHE A 204 -22.28 -9.66 0.34
CA PHE A 204 -23.47 -9.99 -0.43
C PHE A 204 -24.21 -11.22 0.09
N GLU A 205 -23.48 -12.25 0.53
CA GLU A 205 -24.06 -13.43 1.18
C GLU A 205 -24.84 -13.03 2.45
N LYS A 206 -24.31 -12.10 3.24
CA LYS A 206 -24.96 -11.59 4.47
C LYS A 206 -26.28 -10.87 4.19
N ILE A 207 -26.42 -10.20 3.05
CA ILE A 207 -27.67 -9.55 2.63
C ILE A 207 -28.58 -10.48 1.81
N GLY A 208 -28.28 -11.78 1.78
CA GLY A 208 -29.14 -12.81 1.17
C GLY A 208 -29.01 -12.91 -0.36
N LEU A 209 -27.92 -12.44 -0.94
CA LEU A 209 -27.65 -12.56 -2.38
C LEU A 209 -26.68 -13.71 -2.67
N SER A 210 -26.91 -14.38 -3.80
CA SER A 210 -26.10 -15.50 -4.25
C SER A 210 -24.95 -15.02 -5.13
N VAL A 211 -23.73 -15.36 -4.73
CA VAL A 211 -22.51 -14.74 -5.27
C VAL A 211 -21.52 -15.79 -5.77
N ASP A 212 -21.05 -15.59 -7.00
CA ASP A 212 -19.88 -16.27 -7.57
C ASP A 212 -18.73 -15.29 -7.72
N SER A 213 -17.50 -15.82 -7.80
CA SER A 213 -16.32 -14.99 -8.01
C SER A 213 -15.24 -15.73 -8.77
N TYR A 214 -14.43 -14.99 -9.53
CA TYR A 214 -13.22 -15.49 -10.16
C TYR A 214 -12.10 -14.45 -10.01
N GLU A 215 -10.88 -14.90 -9.77
CA GLU A 215 -9.71 -14.03 -9.61
C GLU A 215 -8.68 -14.30 -10.71
N LEU A 216 -8.40 -13.27 -11.51
CA LEU A 216 -7.32 -13.27 -12.48
C LEU A 216 -6.00 -12.97 -11.77
N THR A 217 -5.09 -13.94 -11.72
CA THR A 217 -3.79 -13.82 -11.05
C THR A 217 -2.64 -13.62 -12.03
N GLN A 218 -2.81 -14.06 -13.28
CA GLN A 218 -1.82 -13.89 -14.34
C GLN A 218 -1.83 -12.47 -14.90
N VAL A 219 -0.70 -11.78 -14.81
CA VAL A 219 -0.51 -10.46 -15.42
C VAL A 219 -0.11 -10.62 -16.88
N LEU A 220 -0.78 -9.90 -17.79
CA LEU A 220 -0.66 -10.04 -19.25
C LEU A 220 -0.20 -8.74 -19.92
N ARG A 221 0.47 -7.84 -19.17
CA ARG A 221 1.01 -6.59 -19.73
C ARG A 221 2.16 -6.94 -20.69
N GLN A 222 2.39 -6.10 -21.71
CA GLN A 222 3.44 -6.28 -22.74
C GLN A 222 4.89 -6.23 -22.19
N SER A 223 5.06 -6.13 -20.87
CA SER A 223 6.33 -5.92 -20.17
C SER A 223 6.58 -7.04 -19.15
N GLU A 224 6.67 -8.28 -19.64
CA GLU A 224 7.25 -9.37 -18.86
C GLU A 224 8.67 -8.93 -18.44
N GLY A 225 8.91 -8.77 -17.12
CA GLY A 225 10.15 -8.23 -16.59
C GLY A 225 10.15 -6.75 -16.16
N SER A 226 9.01 -6.04 -16.21
CA SER A 226 8.91 -4.67 -15.67
C SER A 226 9.17 -4.60 -14.18
N ALA A 227 10.12 -3.75 -13.76
CA ALA A 227 10.42 -3.49 -12.36
C ALA A 227 9.24 -2.81 -11.63
N ILE A 228 8.48 -1.95 -12.32
CA ILE A 228 7.25 -1.35 -11.75
C ILE A 228 6.27 -2.45 -11.36
N LEU A 229 6.05 -3.42 -12.26
CA LEU A 229 5.16 -4.53 -12.00
C LEU A 229 5.71 -5.44 -10.91
N ALA A 230 7.01 -5.78 -10.93
CA ALA A 230 7.64 -6.59 -9.90
C ALA A 230 7.46 -5.97 -8.50
N ASN A 231 7.66 -4.66 -8.37
CA ASN A 231 7.44 -3.93 -7.13
C ASN A 231 5.97 -3.93 -6.69
N ALA A 232 5.02 -3.74 -7.61
CA ALA A 232 3.60 -3.85 -7.31
C ALA A 232 3.23 -5.27 -6.81
N MET A 233 3.84 -6.31 -7.38
CA MET A 233 3.62 -7.70 -7.00
C MET A 233 4.19 -8.02 -5.61
N LYS A 234 5.35 -7.47 -5.24
CA LYS A 234 5.87 -7.55 -3.86
C LYS A 234 4.87 -6.99 -2.84
N ILE A 235 4.29 -5.82 -3.12
CA ILE A 235 3.29 -5.19 -2.23
C ILE A 235 2.04 -6.05 -2.12
N ARG A 236 1.58 -6.60 -3.25
CA ARG A 236 0.44 -7.50 -3.31
C ARG A 236 0.67 -8.78 -2.49
N ASP A 237 1.83 -9.40 -2.63
CA ASP A 237 2.16 -10.62 -1.91
C ASP A 237 2.22 -10.34 -0.40
N LEU A 238 2.70 -9.16 0.00
CA LEU A 238 2.60 -8.68 1.38
C LEU A 238 1.16 -8.51 1.87
N LEU A 239 0.27 -7.97 1.03
CA LEU A 239 -1.16 -7.83 1.38
C LEU A 239 -1.82 -9.20 1.63
N ASN A 240 -1.36 -10.25 0.96
CA ASN A 240 -1.89 -11.61 1.07
C ASN A 240 -1.27 -12.44 2.20
N THR A 241 -0.25 -11.94 2.91
CA THR A 241 0.35 -12.60 4.08
C THR A 241 0.04 -11.88 5.38
N THR A 242 -0.01 -12.65 6.47
CA THR A 242 -0.15 -12.16 7.84
C THR A 242 1.19 -11.78 8.48
N GLU A 243 2.29 -12.34 7.98
CA GLU A 243 3.66 -12.07 8.45
C GLU A 243 4.36 -11.11 7.48
N ARG A 244 4.50 -9.84 7.90
CA ARG A 244 5.11 -8.78 7.09
C ARG A 244 6.31 -8.20 7.79
N SER A 245 7.50 -8.44 7.23
CA SER A 245 8.76 -8.04 7.85
C SER A 245 9.54 -6.99 7.05
N GLU A 246 9.35 -6.94 5.74
CA GLU A 246 10.14 -6.10 4.85
C GLU A 246 9.34 -5.68 3.62
N LEU A 247 9.75 -4.58 3.00
CA LEU A 247 9.32 -4.13 1.69
C LEU A 247 10.44 -3.26 1.12
N SER A 248 11.14 -3.79 0.12
CA SER A 248 12.17 -3.07 -0.61
C SER A 248 11.87 -3.11 -2.10
N PHE A 249 11.82 -1.94 -2.72
CA PHE A 249 11.61 -1.79 -4.15
C PHE A 249 12.90 -2.14 -4.91
N ASP A 250 12.77 -2.83 -6.03
CA ASP A 250 13.87 -2.98 -6.99
C ASP A 250 14.00 -1.69 -7.78
N ARG A 251 15.23 -1.22 -7.96
CA ARG A 251 15.55 -0.04 -8.76
C ARG A 251 16.13 -0.50 -10.07
N VAL A 252 15.64 0.07 -11.17
CA VAL A 252 16.11 -0.23 -12.52
C VAL A 252 16.23 1.11 -13.23
N GLU A 253 17.45 1.45 -13.64
CA GLU A 253 17.73 2.68 -14.38
C GLU A 253 16.85 2.77 -15.63
N GLY A 254 16.20 3.93 -15.83
CA GLY A 254 15.26 4.15 -16.92
C GLY A 254 13.85 3.56 -16.72
N GLU A 255 13.56 2.92 -15.58
CA GLU A 255 12.23 2.39 -15.27
C GLU A 255 11.75 2.75 -13.85
N VAL A 256 12.55 2.45 -12.82
CA VAL A 256 12.23 2.70 -11.40
C VAL A 256 13.42 3.37 -10.73
N GLU A 257 13.32 4.68 -10.51
CA GLU A 257 14.43 5.51 -10.03
C GLU A 257 14.05 6.28 -8.75
N ASP A 258 14.95 6.26 -7.77
CA ASP A 258 14.87 7.11 -6.58
C ASP A 258 15.26 8.55 -6.94
N ILE A 259 14.46 9.52 -6.49
CA ILE A 259 14.72 10.96 -6.66
C ILE A 259 14.33 11.75 -5.41
N THR A 260 14.79 12.99 -5.30
CA THR A 260 14.33 13.94 -4.28
C THR A 260 13.10 14.74 -4.74
N GLY A 261 12.44 15.44 -3.81
CA GLY A 261 11.36 16.37 -4.16
C GLY A 261 11.82 17.52 -5.06
N GLU A 262 13.06 18.01 -4.88
CA GLU A 262 13.67 19.02 -5.75
C GLU A 262 13.92 18.49 -7.16
N GLN A 263 14.52 17.30 -7.27
CA GLN A 263 14.73 16.62 -8.55
C GLN A 263 13.41 16.27 -9.26
N THR A 264 12.33 16.05 -8.50
CA THR A 264 10.99 15.86 -9.07
C THR A 264 10.57 17.09 -9.88
N ILE A 265 10.77 18.28 -9.32
CA ILE A 265 10.41 19.55 -9.96
C ILE A 265 11.28 19.79 -11.20
N GLU A 266 12.60 19.59 -11.07
CA GLU A 266 13.56 19.73 -12.18
C GLU A 266 13.23 18.79 -13.34
N ARG A 267 13.12 17.48 -13.09
CA ARG A 267 12.82 16.48 -14.13
C ARG A 267 11.45 16.68 -14.76
N PHE A 268 10.44 17.09 -13.98
CA PHE A 268 9.13 17.40 -14.53
C PHE A 268 9.21 18.57 -15.52
N PHE A 269 10.00 19.60 -15.20
CA PHE A 269 10.23 20.73 -16.09
C PHE A 269 11.08 20.36 -17.32
N GLU A 270 12.09 19.50 -17.18
CA GLU A 270 12.87 18.98 -18.31
C GLU A 270 12.02 18.19 -19.31
N GLU A 271 11.09 17.35 -18.81
CA GLU A 271 10.16 16.59 -19.65
C GLU A 271 9.09 17.50 -20.31
N TYR A 272 8.73 18.58 -19.62
CA TYR A 272 7.74 19.57 -20.08
C TYR A 272 8.27 21.00 -19.96
N PRO A 273 9.16 21.48 -20.85
CA PRO A 273 9.67 22.84 -20.76
C PRO A 273 8.58 23.92 -20.88
N THR A 274 7.42 23.53 -21.40
CA THR A 274 6.20 24.34 -21.44
C THR A 274 5.04 23.55 -20.83
N PRO A 275 4.16 24.20 -20.05
CA PRO A 275 2.95 23.58 -19.52
C PRO A 275 2.08 23.00 -20.63
N ARG A 276 1.81 21.70 -20.56
CA ARG A 276 0.89 21.00 -21.48
C ARG A 276 0.22 19.84 -20.78
N LEU A 277 -0.96 19.45 -21.26
CA LEU A 277 -1.57 18.17 -20.90
C LEU A 277 -0.60 17.05 -21.25
N GLY A 278 0.02 16.49 -20.20
CA GLY A 278 1.17 15.61 -20.34
C GLY A 278 0.86 14.13 -20.15
N SER A 279 1.87 13.34 -20.47
CA SER A 279 2.00 11.92 -20.13
C SER A 279 2.57 11.69 -18.72
N SER A 280 2.62 12.73 -17.88
CA SER A 280 3.22 12.67 -16.55
C SER A 280 2.37 13.33 -15.48
N VAL A 281 2.52 12.87 -14.24
CA VAL A 281 1.81 13.41 -13.06
C VAL A 281 2.63 13.16 -11.80
N VAL A 282 2.51 14.06 -10.82
CA VAL A 282 3.01 13.84 -9.46
C VAL A 282 1.88 13.33 -8.57
N ILE A 283 2.13 12.26 -7.83
CA ILE A 283 1.18 11.62 -6.92
C ILE A 283 1.67 11.76 -5.48
N CYS A 284 0.83 12.34 -4.64
CA CYS A 284 1.13 12.58 -3.23
C CYS A 284 0.05 11.98 -2.32
N TYR A 285 0.38 11.83 -1.04
CA TYR A 285 -0.57 11.35 -0.06
C TYR A 285 -1.57 12.44 0.38
N SER A 286 -1.08 13.62 0.76
CA SER A 286 -1.88 14.69 1.35
C SER A 286 -2.16 15.82 0.36
N ASN A 287 -3.25 16.57 0.58
CA ASN A 287 -3.56 17.74 -0.26
C ASN A 287 -2.60 18.91 -0.03
N ALA A 288 -1.98 18.99 1.16
CA ALA A 288 -0.94 19.98 1.44
C ALA A 288 0.27 19.75 0.53
N LEU A 289 0.77 18.52 0.47
CA LEU A 289 1.91 18.17 -0.38
C LEU A 289 1.58 18.32 -1.87
N VAL A 290 0.34 17.99 -2.27
CA VAL A 290 -0.15 18.28 -3.64
C VAL A 290 -0.08 19.78 -3.96
N ARG A 291 -0.45 20.65 -3.02
CA ARG A 291 -0.35 22.10 -3.21
C ARG A 291 1.11 22.51 -3.35
N ASP A 292 1.98 22.04 -2.46
CA ASP A 292 3.40 22.40 -2.47
C ASP A 292 4.07 22.03 -3.81
N TYR A 293 3.82 20.82 -4.34
CA TYR A 293 4.33 20.43 -5.66
C TYR A 293 3.71 21.23 -6.81
N ASN A 294 2.39 21.50 -6.77
CA ASN A 294 1.76 22.32 -7.81
C ASN A 294 2.35 23.74 -7.82
N ASP A 295 2.51 24.37 -6.66
CA ASP A 295 3.06 25.72 -6.53
C ASP A 295 4.55 25.74 -6.98
N ALA A 296 5.35 24.77 -6.55
CA ALA A 296 6.76 24.67 -6.92
C ALA A 296 6.98 24.40 -8.42
N ILE A 297 6.18 23.52 -9.03
CA ILE A 297 6.25 23.27 -10.48
C ILE A 297 5.84 24.54 -11.26
N ARG A 298 4.80 25.24 -10.80
CA ARG A 298 4.33 26.47 -11.46
C ARG A 298 5.33 27.62 -11.35
N HIS A 299 6.10 27.70 -10.28
CA HIS A 299 7.18 28.69 -10.14
C HIS A 299 8.26 28.56 -11.22
N ASN A 300 8.47 27.37 -11.80
CA ASN A 300 9.39 27.21 -12.92
C ASN A 300 8.82 27.70 -14.26
N TYR A 301 7.49 27.84 -14.36
CA TYR A 301 6.81 28.27 -15.59
C TYR A 301 6.40 29.73 -15.60
N PHE A 302 6.04 30.29 -14.43
CA PHE A 302 5.37 31.59 -14.34
C PHE A 302 5.97 32.44 -13.22
N GLU A 303 6.04 33.76 -13.47
CA GLU A 303 6.52 34.74 -12.47
C GLU A 303 5.54 34.91 -11.30
N ASP A 304 4.23 35.01 -11.57
CA ASP A 304 3.19 35.13 -10.54
C ASP A 304 2.29 33.89 -10.51
N ILE A 305 2.50 32.99 -9.56
CA ILE A 305 1.67 31.79 -9.45
C ILE A 305 0.28 32.06 -8.82
N ASN A 306 -0.03 33.27 -8.37
CA ASN A 306 -1.32 33.57 -7.72
C ASN A 306 -2.48 33.75 -8.70
N ILE A 307 -2.22 33.70 -10.00
CA ILE A 307 -3.25 33.75 -11.04
C ILE A 307 -3.10 32.55 -11.99
N PRO A 308 -4.20 32.05 -12.57
CA PRO A 308 -4.12 31.04 -13.63
C PRO A 308 -3.49 31.63 -14.89
N HIS A 309 -2.68 30.84 -15.59
CA HIS A 309 -1.97 31.25 -16.81
C HIS A 309 -2.39 30.42 -18.02
N VAL A 310 -2.20 30.98 -19.22
CA VAL A 310 -2.29 30.19 -20.46
C VAL A 310 -1.23 29.09 -20.42
N GLY A 311 -1.66 27.87 -20.69
CA GLY A 311 -0.86 26.67 -20.58
C GLY A 311 -1.10 25.86 -19.30
N ASP A 312 -1.65 26.48 -18.24
CA ASP A 312 -1.83 25.79 -16.95
C ASP A 312 -2.64 24.49 -17.10
N VAL A 313 -2.17 23.43 -16.44
CA VAL A 313 -2.92 22.18 -16.34
C VAL A 313 -3.80 22.22 -15.10
N ILE A 314 -5.10 22.03 -15.30
CA ILE A 314 -6.11 22.00 -14.24
C ILE A 314 -6.81 20.66 -14.19
N GLN A 315 -7.22 20.27 -12.98
CA GLN A 315 -8.06 19.12 -12.70
C GLN A 315 -9.45 19.59 -12.28
N ILE A 316 -10.48 19.01 -12.89
CA ILE A 316 -11.88 19.22 -12.52
C ILE A 316 -12.14 18.40 -11.26
N ILE A 317 -12.66 19.05 -10.22
CA ILE A 317 -12.91 18.42 -8.90
C ILE A 317 -14.38 18.22 -8.58
N ARG A 318 -15.29 18.72 -9.44
CA ARG A 318 -16.73 18.51 -9.36
C ARG A 318 -17.30 18.25 -10.75
N ASN A 319 -18.23 17.31 -10.87
CA ASN A 319 -18.92 17.02 -12.14
C ASN A 319 -19.64 18.28 -12.64
N SER A 320 -19.44 18.61 -13.91
CA SER A 320 -20.15 19.66 -14.63
C SER A 320 -20.85 19.06 -15.84
N HIS A 321 -22.17 18.96 -15.75
CA HIS A 321 -22.98 18.35 -16.81
C HIS A 321 -23.12 19.25 -18.04
N ILE A 322 -23.09 20.58 -17.84
CA ILE A 322 -23.18 21.56 -18.94
C ILE A 322 -21.95 21.47 -19.85
N HIS A 323 -20.78 21.34 -19.24
CA HIS A 323 -19.52 21.25 -19.98
C HIS A 323 -19.15 19.81 -20.34
N GLU A 324 -19.95 18.82 -19.90
CA GLU A 324 -19.64 17.39 -20.01
C GLU A 324 -18.23 17.05 -19.54
N LEU A 325 -17.85 17.62 -18.39
CA LEU A 325 -16.59 17.39 -17.69
C LEU A 325 -16.88 16.78 -16.33
N TYR A 326 -16.05 15.83 -15.92
CA TYR A 326 -16.30 15.05 -14.71
C TYR A 326 -15.15 15.18 -13.72
N ASN A 327 -15.44 14.87 -12.46
CA ASN A 327 -14.43 14.86 -11.39
C ASN A 327 -13.28 13.90 -11.77
N GLY A 328 -12.06 14.44 -11.74
CA GLY A 328 -10.83 13.77 -12.12
C GLY A 328 -10.37 14.03 -13.56
N ASP A 329 -11.20 14.67 -14.40
CA ASP A 329 -10.78 15.07 -15.75
C ASP A 329 -9.73 16.18 -15.68
N PHE A 330 -8.84 16.20 -16.67
CA PHE A 330 -7.81 17.22 -16.84
C PHE A 330 -8.11 18.10 -18.05
N ALA A 331 -7.79 19.37 -17.94
CA ALA A 331 -7.84 20.32 -19.04
C ALA A 331 -6.61 21.24 -18.99
N GLN A 332 -6.27 21.81 -20.14
CA GLN A 332 -5.25 22.85 -20.27
C GLN A 332 -5.92 24.19 -20.48
N ILE A 333 -5.48 25.23 -19.78
CA ILE A 333 -5.95 26.58 -20.02
C ILE A 333 -5.37 27.10 -21.34
N THR A 334 -6.24 27.61 -22.21
CA THR A 334 -5.89 28.17 -23.53
C THR A 334 -6.10 29.67 -23.63
N ALA A 335 -6.93 30.25 -22.75
CA ALA A 335 -7.14 31.68 -22.63
C ALA A 335 -7.54 32.02 -21.19
N VAL A 336 -7.15 33.19 -20.72
CA VAL A 336 -7.49 33.71 -19.38
C VAL A 336 -7.99 35.14 -19.55
N ASP A 337 -9.23 35.41 -19.16
CA ASP A 337 -9.73 36.79 -19.14
C ASP A 337 -9.13 37.54 -17.92
N GLU A 338 -8.73 38.80 -18.12
CA GLU A 338 -8.14 39.64 -17.05
C GLU A 338 -9.15 40.00 -15.94
N GLY A 339 -10.45 40.03 -16.27
CA GLY A 339 -11.51 40.42 -15.35
C GLY A 339 -11.83 39.34 -14.32
N ILE A 340 -11.68 39.68 -13.04
CA ILE A 340 -12.21 38.89 -11.91
C ILE A 340 -13.63 39.38 -11.60
N GLU A 341 -14.58 38.46 -11.59
CA GLU A 341 -15.95 38.73 -11.15
C GLU A 341 -16.12 38.27 -9.71
N ILE A 342 -16.75 39.10 -8.87
CA ILE A 342 -17.00 38.80 -7.47
C ILE A 342 -18.50 38.59 -7.28
N GLN A 343 -18.88 37.46 -6.69
CA GLN A 343 -20.24 37.23 -6.22
C GLN A 343 -20.22 36.98 -4.72
N SER A 344 -21.15 37.59 -4.01
CA SER A 344 -21.32 37.37 -2.58
C SER A 344 -22.77 37.13 -2.21
N ALA A 345 -22.96 36.43 -1.10
CA ALA A 345 -24.26 36.26 -0.48
C ALA A 345 -24.13 36.11 1.05
N PRO A 346 -25.10 36.65 1.82
CA PRO A 346 -25.16 36.42 3.26
C PRO A 346 -25.65 35.00 3.55
N VAL A 347 -24.83 34.21 4.24
CA VAL A 347 -25.15 32.85 4.68
C VAL A 347 -25.16 32.81 6.20
N TRP A 348 -26.13 32.12 6.80
CA TRP A 348 -26.10 31.87 8.23
C TRP A 348 -25.03 30.84 8.57
N THR A 349 -24.24 31.14 9.59
CA THR A 349 -23.25 30.22 10.13
C THR A 349 -23.27 30.24 11.65
N THR A 350 -22.78 29.17 12.26
CA THR A 350 -22.66 29.06 13.72
C THR A 350 -21.24 29.41 14.13
N ILE A 351 -21.08 30.51 14.86
CA ILE A 351 -19.78 30.93 15.42
C ILE A 351 -19.87 30.83 16.94
N GLY A 352 -19.18 29.83 17.50
CA GLY A 352 -19.31 29.49 18.92
C GLY A 352 -20.69 28.92 19.23
N LYS A 353 -21.51 29.65 20.00
CA LYS A 353 -22.90 29.26 20.34
C LYS A 353 -23.95 30.13 19.64
N GLU A 354 -23.54 31.16 18.90
CA GLU A 354 -24.43 32.12 18.27
C GLU A 354 -24.54 31.88 16.75
N LYS A 355 -25.75 32.05 16.20
CA LYS A 355 -25.97 32.10 14.77
C LYS A 355 -25.75 33.52 14.27
N LYS A 356 -24.90 33.69 13.26
CA LYS A 356 -24.60 34.98 12.63
C LYS A 356 -24.66 34.86 11.12
N ARG A 357 -25.15 35.90 10.45
CA ARG A 357 -25.01 36.02 8.99
C ARG A 357 -23.60 36.49 8.68
N VAL A 358 -22.90 35.70 7.88
CA VAL A 358 -21.60 36.05 7.33
C VAL A 358 -21.74 36.17 5.83
N ASN A 359 -21.24 37.26 5.27
CA ASN A 359 -21.17 37.42 3.83
C ASN A 359 -20.04 36.53 3.30
N ILE A 360 -20.39 35.57 2.46
CA ILE A 360 -19.42 34.69 1.79
C ILE A 360 -19.18 35.23 0.40
N GLU A 361 -17.91 35.40 0.05
CA GLU A 361 -17.46 35.93 -1.22
C GLU A 361 -16.74 34.85 -2.02
N LEU A 362 -17.07 34.73 -3.30
CA LEU A 362 -16.41 33.86 -4.27
C LEU A 362 -15.97 34.70 -5.46
N THR A 363 -14.75 34.44 -5.94
CA THR A 363 -14.22 35.06 -7.15
C THR A 363 -14.33 34.08 -8.32
N PHE A 364 -14.59 34.62 -9.51
CA PHE A 364 -14.78 33.86 -10.74
C PHE A 364 -13.96 34.47 -11.85
N ARG A 365 -13.54 33.61 -12.77
CA ARG A 365 -12.81 34.03 -13.97
C ARG A 365 -13.31 33.25 -15.18
N ASN A 366 -13.38 33.91 -16.33
CA ASN A 366 -13.65 33.24 -17.58
C ASN A 366 -12.33 32.75 -18.18
N VAL A 367 -12.32 31.50 -18.62
CA VAL A 367 -11.15 30.85 -19.22
C VAL A 367 -11.55 30.08 -20.46
N GLY A 368 -10.62 29.99 -21.41
CA GLY A 368 -10.65 28.97 -22.46
C GLY A 368 -9.93 27.73 -21.97
N ILE A 369 -10.48 26.54 -22.22
CA ILE A 369 -9.85 25.26 -21.87
C ILE A 369 -9.81 24.32 -23.06
N LEU A 370 -8.74 23.52 -23.15
CA LEU A 370 -8.58 22.38 -24.02
C LEU A 370 -8.68 21.11 -23.19
N THR A 371 -9.64 20.26 -23.49
CA THR A 371 -9.85 18.98 -22.79
C THR A 371 -8.97 17.89 -23.38
N TYR A 372 -8.83 16.78 -22.66
CA TYR A 372 -8.06 15.62 -23.15
C TYR A 372 -8.63 14.98 -24.44
N ASP A 373 -9.94 15.11 -24.70
CA ASP A 373 -10.55 14.66 -25.96
C ASP A 373 -10.44 15.69 -27.11
N GLY A 374 -9.68 16.77 -26.91
CA GLY A 374 -9.42 17.78 -27.92
C GLY A 374 -10.54 18.81 -28.10
N ARG A 375 -11.55 18.85 -27.22
CA ARG A 375 -12.59 19.88 -27.25
C ARG A 375 -12.03 21.17 -26.66
N THR A 376 -12.27 22.28 -27.35
CA THR A 376 -12.02 23.62 -26.82
C THR A 376 -13.33 24.21 -26.32
N LEU A 377 -13.34 24.67 -25.07
CA LEU A 377 -14.51 25.22 -24.39
C LEU A 377 -14.16 26.57 -23.78
N ARG A 378 -15.10 27.51 -23.79
CA ARG A 378 -15.03 28.73 -22.96
C ARG A 378 -15.98 28.57 -21.79
N CYS A 379 -15.47 28.74 -20.58
CA CYS A 379 -16.23 28.48 -19.36
C CYS A 379 -15.81 29.42 -18.23
N LYS A 380 -16.67 29.54 -17.22
CA LYS A 380 -16.36 30.22 -15.96
C LYS A 380 -15.80 29.21 -14.97
N ILE A 381 -14.73 29.56 -14.27
CA ILE A 381 -14.16 28.79 -13.15
C ILE A 381 -14.40 29.53 -11.83
N VAL A 382 -14.46 28.77 -10.73
CA VAL A 382 -14.35 29.34 -9.38
C VAL A 382 -12.87 29.63 -9.12
N ASP A 383 -12.48 30.89 -9.25
CA ASP A 383 -11.09 31.35 -9.21
C ASP A 383 -10.51 31.24 -7.79
N SER A 384 -11.29 31.60 -6.77
CA SER A 384 -10.90 31.48 -5.35
C SER A 384 -10.60 30.04 -4.92
N LEU A 385 -11.13 29.05 -5.65
CA LEU A 385 -10.90 27.64 -5.37
C LEU A 385 -9.50 27.18 -5.79
N LEU A 386 -8.84 27.84 -6.75
CA LEU A 386 -7.50 27.44 -7.19
C LEU A 386 -6.45 27.55 -6.07
N HIS A 387 -6.60 28.54 -5.17
CA HIS A 387 -5.58 28.91 -4.18
C HIS A 387 -5.93 28.51 -2.74
N ASN A 388 -7.19 28.15 -2.46
CA ASN A 388 -7.59 27.74 -1.13
C ASN A 388 -7.12 26.31 -0.78
N SER A 389 -7.05 26.00 0.51
CA SER A 389 -6.67 24.66 1.00
C SER A 389 -7.82 23.64 0.99
N ASN A 390 -9.05 24.07 0.68
CA ASN A 390 -10.23 23.21 0.68
C ASN A 390 -10.20 22.22 -0.48
N HIS A 391 -10.79 21.03 -0.29
CA HIS A 391 -10.88 20.01 -1.33
C HIS A 391 -11.86 20.36 -2.47
N GLY A 392 -12.77 21.29 -2.19
CA GLY A 392 -13.84 21.77 -3.05
C GLY A 392 -14.54 22.95 -2.40
N LEU A 393 -15.73 23.28 -2.88
CA LEU A 393 -16.58 24.26 -2.22
C LEU A 393 -17.06 23.70 -0.87
N THR A 394 -17.03 24.52 0.15
CA THR A 394 -17.66 24.25 1.44
C THR A 394 -19.19 24.24 1.29
N PRO A 395 -19.92 23.63 2.24
CA PRO A 395 -21.37 23.70 2.28
C PRO A 395 -21.88 25.15 2.23
N GLN A 396 -21.23 26.04 2.98
CA GLN A 396 -21.61 27.44 3.05
C GLN A 396 -21.34 28.19 1.73
N GLU A 397 -20.23 27.91 1.04
CA GLU A 397 -19.97 28.45 -0.30
C GLU A 397 -20.99 27.95 -1.33
N THR A 398 -21.41 26.69 -1.24
CA THR A 398 -22.44 26.12 -2.12
C THR A 398 -23.80 26.79 -1.87
N THR A 399 -24.16 27.00 -0.60
CA THR A 399 -25.37 27.77 -0.23
C THR A 399 -25.28 29.21 -0.69
N ALA A 400 -24.11 29.86 -0.57
CA ALA A 400 -23.89 31.22 -1.04
C ALA A 400 -24.15 31.37 -2.55
N LEU A 401 -23.68 30.42 -3.37
CA LEU A 401 -23.96 30.39 -4.81
C LEU A 401 -25.46 30.35 -5.11
N TYR A 402 -26.22 29.54 -4.38
CA TYR A 402 -27.67 29.45 -4.56
C TYR A 402 -28.39 30.71 -4.10
N ILE A 403 -28.05 31.28 -2.94
CA ILE A 403 -28.64 32.53 -2.46
C ILE A 403 -28.32 33.66 -3.44
N ASN A 404 -27.08 33.75 -3.93
CA ASN A 404 -26.68 34.73 -4.94
C ASN A 404 -27.49 34.56 -6.24
N PHE A 405 -27.69 33.33 -6.72
CA PHE A 405 -28.58 33.06 -7.86
C PHE A 405 -30.00 33.57 -7.61
N ARG A 406 -30.58 33.32 -6.44
CA ARG A 406 -31.92 33.79 -6.05
C ARG A 406 -31.99 35.32 -5.99
N MET A 407 -30.94 35.98 -5.49
CA MET A 407 -30.84 37.44 -5.44
C MET A 407 -30.79 38.06 -6.85
N ARG A 408 -30.04 37.44 -7.78
CA ARG A 408 -29.95 37.89 -9.17
C ARG A 408 -31.22 37.59 -9.98
N ASN A 409 -32.03 36.62 -9.55
CA ASN A 409 -33.22 36.16 -10.26
C ASN A 409 -34.49 36.23 -9.37
N PRO A 410 -34.90 37.41 -8.87
CA PRO A 410 -36.00 37.54 -7.92
C PRO A 410 -37.38 37.18 -8.51
N ASN A 411 -37.49 37.16 -9.84
CA ASN A 411 -38.74 36.90 -10.55
C ASN A 411 -39.06 35.40 -10.71
N LEU A 412 -38.10 34.49 -10.49
CA LEU A 412 -38.32 33.05 -10.60
C LEU A 412 -39.05 32.57 -9.34
N LYS A 413 -40.33 32.21 -9.48
CA LYS A 413 -41.20 31.88 -8.34
C LYS A 413 -41.47 30.39 -8.20
N SER A 414 -41.65 29.67 -9.30
CA SER A 414 -41.91 28.23 -9.25
C SER A 414 -40.62 27.42 -9.15
N ARG A 415 -40.71 26.22 -8.57
CA ARG A 415 -39.56 25.30 -8.46
C ARG A 415 -38.99 24.91 -9.83
N SER A 416 -39.85 24.75 -10.82
CA SER A 416 -39.43 24.39 -12.19
C SER A 416 -38.60 25.51 -12.82
N GLU A 417 -39.06 26.77 -12.70
CA GLU A 417 -38.33 27.94 -13.21
C GLU A 417 -36.98 28.12 -12.50
N VAL A 418 -36.94 27.93 -11.17
CA VAL A 418 -35.69 27.99 -10.38
C VAL A 418 -34.73 26.90 -10.81
N SER A 419 -35.21 25.66 -10.97
CA SER A 419 -34.39 24.52 -11.40
C SER A 419 -33.85 24.70 -12.81
N GLN A 420 -34.65 25.26 -13.73
CA GLN A 420 -34.19 25.56 -15.08
C GLN A 420 -33.18 26.72 -15.09
N GLY A 421 -33.46 27.81 -14.37
CA GLY A 421 -32.53 28.94 -14.27
C GLY A 421 -31.20 28.54 -13.64
N LEU A 422 -31.21 27.65 -12.63
CA LEU A 422 -29.98 27.09 -12.06
C LEU A 422 -29.21 26.21 -13.03
N GLN A 423 -29.87 25.54 -13.99
CA GLN A 423 -29.18 24.77 -15.02
C GLN A 423 -28.49 25.65 -16.06
N GLU A 424 -28.85 26.93 -16.15
CA GLU A 424 -28.28 27.89 -17.10
C GLU A 424 -27.37 28.92 -16.40
N ASP A 425 -27.39 28.98 -15.07
CA ASP A 425 -26.66 29.99 -14.32
C ASP A 425 -25.13 29.83 -14.43
N PRO A 426 -24.39 30.85 -14.89
CA PRO A 426 -22.96 30.73 -15.13
C PRO A 426 -22.13 30.63 -13.84
N TYR A 427 -22.62 31.13 -12.69
CA TYR A 427 -21.87 31.12 -11.44
C TYR A 427 -22.09 29.83 -10.66
N PHE A 428 -23.33 29.36 -10.58
CA PHE A 428 -23.67 28.09 -9.94
C PHE A 428 -23.04 26.90 -10.68
N ASN A 429 -22.93 26.98 -12.01
CA ASN A 429 -22.31 25.95 -12.85
C ASN A 429 -20.86 26.24 -13.23
N ALA A 430 -20.22 27.24 -12.60
CA ALA A 430 -18.81 27.49 -12.78
C ALA A 430 -18.01 26.22 -12.45
N LEU A 431 -17.00 25.92 -13.27
CA LEU A 431 -16.15 24.76 -13.08
C LEU A 431 -15.36 24.91 -11.77
N CYS A 432 -15.50 23.91 -10.90
CA CYS A 432 -14.68 23.77 -9.70
C CYS A 432 -13.39 23.06 -10.10
N VAL A 433 -12.26 23.76 -10.03
CA VAL A 433 -10.96 23.29 -10.53
C VAL A 433 -9.85 23.51 -9.51
N LYS A 434 -8.80 22.69 -9.62
CA LYS A 434 -7.50 22.82 -8.92
C LYS A 434 -6.38 22.65 -9.94
N TYR A 435 -5.16 23.09 -9.63
CA TYR A 435 -4.01 22.77 -10.46
C TYR A 435 -3.73 21.26 -10.49
N GLY A 436 -3.32 20.76 -11.65
CA GLY A 436 -3.28 19.33 -11.98
C GLY A 436 -1.90 18.75 -12.25
N TYR A 437 -0.81 19.45 -11.91
CA TYR A 437 0.55 18.91 -12.04
C TYR A 437 0.80 17.81 -11.00
N ALA A 438 0.29 18.04 -9.78
CA ALA A 438 0.26 17.09 -8.68
C ALA A 438 -1.18 16.79 -8.25
N ILE A 439 -1.44 15.54 -7.86
CA ILE A 439 -2.74 15.06 -7.36
C ILE A 439 -2.59 14.08 -6.21
N THR A 440 -3.65 13.84 -5.44
CA THR A 440 -3.64 12.79 -4.44
C THR A 440 -3.80 11.41 -5.08
N CYS A 441 -3.24 10.37 -4.46
CA CYS A 441 -3.36 8.99 -4.95
C CYS A 441 -4.83 8.54 -5.14
N HIS A 442 -5.75 8.95 -4.26
CA HIS A 442 -7.19 8.69 -4.42
C HIS A 442 -7.73 9.29 -5.73
N LYS A 443 -7.32 10.51 -6.08
CA LYS A 443 -7.72 11.17 -7.35
C LYS A 443 -6.99 10.59 -8.56
N ALA A 444 -5.92 9.81 -8.35
CA ALA A 444 -5.21 9.11 -9.40
C ALA A 444 -5.85 7.75 -9.77
N GLN A 445 -6.79 7.23 -8.97
CA GLN A 445 -7.49 5.97 -9.25
C GLN A 445 -8.22 6.01 -10.59
N GLY A 446 -8.12 4.92 -11.36
CA GLY A 446 -8.61 4.85 -12.74
C GLY A 446 -7.74 5.61 -13.77
N GLY A 447 -6.70 6.33 -13.33
CA GLY A 447 -5.71 6.95 -14.20
C GLY A 447 -4.52 6.06 -14.51
N GLU A 448 -3.84 6.33 -15.63
CA GLU A 448 -2.61 5.67 -16.06
C GLU A 448 -1.79 6.68 -16.87
N TRP A 449 -0.49 6.76 -16.61
CA TRP A 449 0.43 7.70 -17.25
C TRP A 449 1.74 6.99 -17.64
N PRO A 450 2.37 7.36 -18.77
CA PRO A 450 3.72 6.90 -19.13
C PRO A 450 4.74 7.11 -18.01
N THR A 451 4.85 8.32 -17.48
CA THR A 451 5.79 8.67 -16.42
C THR A 451 5.01 9.08 -15.18
N VAL A 452 5.39 8.60 -14.00
CA VAL A 452 4.76 9.04 -12.74
C VAL A 452 5.83 9.33 -11.72
N PHE A 453 5.68 10.46 -11.04
CA PHE A 453 6.45 10.80 -9.86
C PHE A 453 5.60 10.49 -8.63
N VAL A 454 6.08 9.69 -7.70
CA VAL A 454 5.35 9.35 -6.48
C VAL A 454 6.14 9.79 -5.26
N ASP A 455 5.53 10.63 -4.43
CA ASP A 455 6.08 10.93 -3.11
C ASP A 455 5.46 9.98 -2.08
N TYR A 456 6.25 8.99 -1.63
CA TYR A 456 5.84 7.98 -0.67
C TYR A 456 5.90 8.47 0.79
N HIS A 457 6.16 9.75 1.03
CA HIS A 457 6.23 10.30 2.38
C HIS A 457 4.98 9.95 3.22
N GLY A 458 5.20 9.42 4.41
CA GLY A 458 4.14 8.96 5.32
C GLY A 458 3.42 7.67 4.89
N ARG A 459 3.83 7.04 3.78
CA ARG A 459 3.16 5.87 3.17
C ARG A 459 4.06 4.66 2.92
N THR A 460 5.23 4.62 3.55
CA THR A 460 6.19 3.52 3.46
C THR A 460 5.92 2.35 4.41
N GLY A 461 4.84 2.34 5.20
CA GLY A 461 4.57 1.30 6.20
C GLY A 461 4.09 -0.05 5.65
N LEU A 462 4.12 -1.10 6.49
CA LEU A 462 3.63 -2.47 6.15
C LEU A 462 2.17 -2.74 6.54
N ASN A 463 1.45 -1.74 7.04
CA ASN A 463 0.01 -1.86 7.30
C ASN A 463 -0.78 -1.84 5.98
N ASP A 464 -1.99 -2.40 5.99
CA ASP A 464 -2.83 -2.52 4.79
C ASP A 464 -3.04 -1.18 4.08
N ASP A 465 -3.30 -0.11 4.83
CA ASP A 465 -3.55 1.22 4.28
C ASP A 465 -2.33 1.76 3.50
N SER A 466 -1.12 1.62 4.06
CA SER A 466 0.13 2.06 3.43
C SER A 466 0.50 1.20 2.22
N LEU A 467 0.32 -0.11 2.32
CA LEU A 467 0.57 -1.04 1.21
C LEU A 467 -0.40 -0.79 0.05
N ARG A 468 -1.70 -0.66 0.32
CA ARG A 468 -2.72 -0.37 -0.72
C ARG A 468 -2.49 0.99 -1.37
N TRP A 469 -2.12 1.99 -0.58
CA TRP A 469 -1.75 3.30 -1.11
C TRP A 469 -0.54 3.20 -2.04
N SER A 470 0.53 2.54 -1.59
CA SER A 470 1.76 2.35 -2.36
C SER A 470 1.51 1.55 -3.63
N TYR A 471 0.75 0.46 -3.56
CA TYR A 471 0.33 -0.32 -4.72
C TYR A 471 -0.46 0.52 -5.71
N THR A 472 -1.44 1.29 -5.23
CA THR A 472 -2.29 2.12 -6.09
C THR A 472 -1.47 3.19 -6.82
N ALA A 473 -0.57 3.88 -6.12
CA ALA A 473 0.31 4.90 -6.69
C ALA A 473 1.29 4.30 -7.71
N THR A 474 1.99 3.22 -7.32
CA THR A 474 2.98 2.52 -8.17
C THR A 474 2.35 2.03 -9.48
N THR A 475 1.13 1.49 -9.42
CA THR A 475 0.44 0.95 -10.60
C THR A 475 -0.13 2.02 -11.54
N ARG A 476 -0.02 3.31 -11.21
CA ARG A 476 -0.39 4.39 -12.14
C ARG A 476 0.65 4.58 -13.25
N ALA A 477 1.89 4.16 -13.01
CA ALA A 477 2.98 4.21 -13.98
C ALA A 477 2.85 3.09 -15.01
N SER A 478 3.12 3.42 -16.27
CA SER A 478 3.13 2.45 -17.38
C SER A 478 4.50 2.28 -18.04
N LYS A 479 5.40 3.26 -17.92
CA LYS A 479 6.78 3.17 -18.43
C LYS A 479 7.83 3.49 -17.37
N ILE A 480 7.70 4.65 -16.71
CA ILE A 480 8.72 5.16 -15.77
C ILE A 480 8.05 5.55 -14.44
N LEU A 481 8.65 5.14 -13.35
CA LEU A 481 8.28 5.48 -11.98
C LEU A 481 9.47 6.15 -11.29
N TYR A 482 9.34 7.44 -11.03
CA TYR A 482 10.22 8.17 -10.14
C TYR A 482 9.63 8.19 -8.74
N GLY A 483 10.44 7.96 -7.71
CA GLY A 483 9.95 7.88 -6.34
C GLY A 483 10.76 8.70 -5.37
N VAL A 484 10.07 9.52 -4.59
CA VAL A 484 10.62 10.20 -3.41
C VAL A 484 10.35 9.31 -2.20
N LEU A 485 11.42 8.97 -1.47
CA LEU A 485 11.37 8.10 -0.28
C LEU A 485 10.72 6.73 -0.56
N MET A 486 11.10 6.07 -1.66
CA MET A 486 10.54 4.75 -1.99
C MET A 486 10.71 3.76 -0.83
N PRO A 487 9.76 2.82 -0.66
CA PRO A 487 9.85 1.79 0.37
C PRO A 487 11.16 1.00 0.29
N ASN A 488 11.93 1.06 1.36
CA ASN A 488 13.18 0.31 1.54
C ASN A 488 13.34 -0.15 2.99
N MET A 489 12.34 -0.87 3.50
CA MET A 489 12.40 -1.46 4.83
C MET A 489 12.90 -2.90 4.74
N GLN A 490 14.05 -3.19 5.33
CA GLN A 490 14.54 -4.55 5.53
C GLN A 490 14.18 -5.09 6.92
N LEU A 491 14.31 -6.42 7.05
CA LEU A 491 14.05 -7.15 8.29
C LEU A 491 14.78 -6.59 9.52
N LEU A 492 16.03 -6.13 9.35
CA LEU A 492 16.91 -5.73 10.47
C LEU A 492 16.95 -4.21 10.69
N ASP A 493 16.38 -3.38 9.82
CA ASP A 493 16.47 -1.91 9.93
C ASP A 493 15.90 -1.35 11.25
N ARG A 494 14.94 -2.08 11.85
CA ARG A 494 14.32 -1.71 13.13
C ARG A 494 14.89 -2.48 14.32
N LEU A 495 15.91 -3.31 14.10
CA LEU A 495 16.53 -4.13 15.13
C LEU A 495 17.28 -3.22 16.11
N LYS A 496 16.81 -3.17 17.36
CA LYS A 496 17.54 -2.52 18.44
C LYS A 496 18.53 -3.51 19.05
N ILE A 497 19.82 -3.25 18.91
CA ILE A 497 20.88 -4.08 19.49
C ILE A 497 21.44 -3.41 20.73
N ASN A 498 21.36 -4.09 21.87
CA ASN A 498 21.94 -3.62 23.12
C ASN A 498 23.47 -3.64 23.11
N PRO A 499 24.13 -2.87 23.99
CA PRO A 499 25.56 -3.05 24.25
C PRO A 499 25.88 -4.47 24.69
N ILE A 500 27.08 -4.95 24.38
CA ILE A 500 27.55 -6.28 24.77
C ILE A 500 27.62 -6.37 26.29
N THR A 501 26.89 -7.32 26.87
CA THR A 501 26.96 -7.57 28.31
C THR A 501 28.05 -8.60 28.62
N LYS A 502 28.96 -8.25 29.54
CA LYS A 502 29.98 -9.20 30.01
C LYS A 502 29.36 -10.27 30.91
N VAL A 503 29.64 -11.54 30.62
CA VAL A 503 29.13 -12.69 31.40
C VAL A 503 30.27 -13.63 31.80
N SER A 504 30.25 -14.14 33.03
CA SER A 504 31.34 -14.99 33.55
C SER A 504 31.14 -16.49 33.29
N LYS A 505 29.95 -16.92 32.88
CA LYS A 505 29.62 -18.31 32.61
C LYS A 505 28.85 -18.43 31.30
N PRO A 506 29.11 -19.48 30.50
CA PRO A 506 28.36 -19.71 29.28
C PRO A 506 26.91 -20.10 29.60
N GLN A 507 26.01 -19.83 28.66
CA GLN A 507 24.62 -20.26 28.77
C GLN A 507 24.52 -21.79 28.66
N LYS A 508 23.44 -22.35 29.23
CA LYS A 508 23.15 -23.78 29.10
C LYS A 508 22.99 -24.13 27.62
N ASP A 509 23.53 -25.29 27.23
CA ASP A 509 23.45 -25.81 25.86
C ASP A 509 24.10 -24.88 24.82
N CYS A 510 25.12 -24.10 25.20
CA CYS A 510 25.82 -23.19 24.27
C CYS A 510 26.63 -23.90 23.18
N ILE A 511 26.94 -25.19 23.36
CA ILE A 511 27.67 -26.00 22.39
C ILE A 511 26.87 -27.26 22.09
N ARG A 512 26.78 -27.59 20.80
CA ARG A 512 26.25 -28.86 20.30
C ARG A 512 27.18 -29.43 19.24
N VAL A 513 28.03 -30.36 19.67
CA VAL A 513 28.91 -31.11 18.77
C VAL A 513 28.09 -32.16 18.02
N ALA A 514 28.44 -32.42 16.76
CA ALA A 514 27.81 -33.46 15.96
C ALA A 514 27.94 -34.83 16.64
N CYS A 515 26.91 -35.67 16.49
CA CYS A 515 26.95 -37.02 17.04
C CYS A 515 28.09 -37.81 16.40
N MET A 516 29.03 -38.27 17.22
CA MET A 516 30.16 -39.05 16.76
C MET A 516 30.01 -40.46 17.27
N GLY A 517 30.09 -41.44 16.37
CA GLY A 517 30.00 -42.85 16.71
C GLY A 517 31.09 -43.29 17.69
N ASN A 518 31.24 -44.60 17.88
CA ASN A 518 32.33 -45.10 18.71
C ASN A 518 33.67 -44.81 18.04
N ILE A 519 34.62 -44.27 18.81
CA ILE A 519 36.01 -44.08 18.41
C ILE A 519 36.82 -45.20 19.08
N GLU A 520 37.55 -45.98 18.30
CA GLU A 520 38.28 -47.18 18.77
C GLU A 520 39.25 -46.87 19.94
N ASP A 521 39.89 -45.71 19.90
CA ASP A 521 40.86 -45.24 20.90
C ASP A 521 40.20 -44.70 22.21
N LEU A 522 38.86 -44.66 22.28
CA LEU A 522 38.11 -44.05 23.39
C LEU A 522 37.09 -45.02 24.00
N PRO A 523 36.76 -44.87 25.30
CA PRO A 523 35.73 -45.68 25.92
C PRO A 523 34.34 -45.32 25.36
N ALA A 524 33.45 -46.31 25.31
CA ALA A 524 32.11 -46.15 24.73
C ALA A 524 31.22 -45.10 25.43
N ASN A 525 31.54 -44.74 26.68
CA ASN A 525 30.83 -43.72 27.46
C ASN A 525 31.41 -42.30 27.30
N ALA A 526 32.46 -42.11 26.49
CA ALA A 526 32.98 -40.79 26.19
C ALA A 526 31.87 -39.94 25.53
N THR A 527 31.74 -38.69 25.98
CA THR A 527 30.78 -37.75 25.39
C THR A 527 31.22 -37.30 24.00
N ASP A 528 30.28 -36.84 23.17
CA ASP A 528 30.63 -36.37 21.82
C ASP A 528 31.61 -35.18 21.84
N SER A 529 31.53 -34.31 22.86
CA SER A 529 32.52 -33.25 23.08
C SER A 529 33.92 -33.79 23.40
N GLN A 530 34.03 -34.85 24.20
CA GLN A 530 35.31 -35.51 24.50
C GLN A 530 35.89 -36.20 23.27
N LYS A 531 35.03 -36.87 22.49
CA LYS A 531 35.42 -37.47 21.22
C LYS A 531 35.92 -36.40 20.23
N ALA A 532 35.27 -35.24 20.16
CA ALA A 532 35.67 -34.15 19.25
C ALA A 532 37.00 -33.56 19.68
N LYS A 533 37.17 -33.37 20.99
CA LYS A 533 38.45 -32.92 21.53
C LYS A 533 39.57 -33.87 21.20
N PHE A 534 39.36 -35.17 21.41
CA PHE A 534 40.35 -36.18 21.11
C PHE A 534 40.79 -36.14 19.64
N LEU A 535 39.85 -36.06 18.69
CA LEU A 535 40.17 -35.98 17.26
C LEU A 535 40.95 -34.70 16.92
N SER A 536 40.49 -33.54 17.41
CA SER A 536 41.20 -32.26 17.23
C SER A 536 42.63 -32.33 17.76
N VAL A 537 42.80 -32.86 18.97
CA VAL A 537 44.10 -33.03 19.61
C VAL A 537 44.98 -34.00 18.81
N LYS A 538 44.44 -35.12 18.36
CA LYS A 538 45.15 -36.12 17.54
C LYS A 538 45.69 -35.47 16.25
N THR A 539 44.86 -34.70 15.56
CA THR A 539 45.25 -33.95 14.36
C THR A 539 46.29 -32.89 14.67
N ALA A 540 46.10 -32.08 15.72
CA ALA A 540 47.04 -31.02 16.09
C ALA A 540 48.42 -31.57 16.49
N LEU A 541 48.46 -32.63 17.31
CA LEU A 541 49.71 -33.27 17.75
C LEU A 541 50.46 -33.95 16.61
N SER A 542 49.74 -34.53 15.63
CA SER A 542 50.37 -35.16 14.47
C SER A 542 51.25 -34.18 13.67
N LYS A 543 50.87 -32.90 13.62
CA LYS A 543 51.65 -31.82 12.98
C LYS A 543 52.95 -31.51 13.72
N LEU A 544 53.01 -31.84 15.01
CA LEU A 544 54.19 -31.70 15.86
C LEU A 544 55.01 -33.00 15.94
N GLY A 545 54.60 -34.07 15.24
CA GLY A 545 55.25 -35.38 15.32
C GLY A 545 55.01 -36.11 16.65
N LEU A 546 53.97 -35.72 17.39
CA LEU A 546 53.59 -36.31 18.68
C LEU A 546 52.34 -37.18 18.53
N TYR A 547 52.22 -38.21 19.36
CA TYR A 547 51.09 -39.15 19.30
C TYR A 547 50.49 -39.38 20.69
N ILE A 548 49.17 -39.57 20.74
CA ILE A 548 48.45 -39.88 21.96
C ILE A 548 48.63 -41.36 22.28
N ASN A 549 49.20 -41.68 23.45
CA ASN A 549 49.32 -43.04 23.94
C ASN A 549 47.99 -43.53 24.55
N LYS A 550 47.40 -42.72 25.43
CA LYS A 550 46.07 -42.96 26.01
C LYS A 550 45.44 -41.68 26.54
N VAL A 551 44.12 -41.73 26.79
CA VAL A 551 43.37 -40.68 27.48
C VAL A 551 42.56 -41.28 28.62
N GLU A 552 42.61 -40.63 29.78
CA GLU A 552 41.79 -40.99 30.95
C GLU A 552 40.78 -39.88 31.25
N PHE A 553 39.51 -40.26 31.41
CA PHE A 553 38.41 -39.33 31.64
C PHE A 553 38.04 -39.28 33.12
N TYR A 554 38.22 -38.12 33.74
CA TYR A 554 37.80 -37.80 35.10
C TYR A 554 36.69 -36.74 35.06
N GLN A 555 36.00 -36.53 36.18
CA GLN A 555 34.98 -35.49 36.26
C GLN A 555 35.61 -34.10 35.99
N TYR A 556 35.23 -33.47 34.87
CA TYR A 556 35.73 -32.17 34.42
C TYR A 556 37.22 -32.11 34.05
N VAL A 557 37.90 -33.26 33.94
CA VAL A 557 39.31 -33.32 33.56
C VAL A 557 39.57 -34.51 32.65
N ASP A 558 40.12 -34.24 31.48
CA ASP A 558 40.66 -35.27 30.59
C ASP A 558 42.18 -35.29 30.70
N ARG A 559 42.77 -36.45 31.00
CA ARG A 559 44.22 -36.59 31.10
C ARG A 559 44.79 -37.25 29.86
N TYR A 560 45.63 -36.52 29.14
CA TYR A 560 46.29 -36.98 27.92
C TYR A 560 47.72 -37.44 28.24
N TYR A 561 48.07 -38.63 27.78
CA TYR A 561 49.41 -39.20 27.82
C TYR A 561 49.98 -39.15 26.42
N ILE A 562 51.00 -38.33 26.20
CA ILE A 562 51.54 -38.01 24.88
C ILE A 562 52.95 -38.58 24.78
N GLN A 563 53.20 -39.39 23.76
CA GLN A 563 54.52 -39.94 23.50
C GLN A 563 55.39 -38.93 22.75
N SER A 564 56.56 -38.64 23.31
CA SER A 564 57.63 -37.84 22.67
C SER A 564 58.94 -38.65 22.57
N SER A 565 59.95 -38.10 21.90
CA SER A 565 61.30 -38.67 21.85
C SER A 565 62.02 -38.67 23.22
N GLU A 566 61.59 -37.79 24.13
CA GLU A 566 62.20 -37.60 25.47
C GLU A 566 61.49 -38.38 26.57
N GLY A 567 60.36 -39.03 26.24
CA GLY A 567 59.53 -39.77 27.18
C GLY A 567 58.04 -39.47 27.03
N GLU A 568 57.25 -39.98 27.98
CA GLU A 568 55.82 -39.72 28.06
C GLU A 568 55.57 -38.37 28.77
N ARG A 569 54.77 -37.51 28.12
CA ARG A 569 54.36 -36.20 28.63
C ARG A 569 52.90 -36.26 29.05
N ILE A 570 52.56 -35.68 30.21
CA ILE A 570 51.22 -35.81 30.78
C ILE A 570 50.57 -34.42 30.93
N TYR A 571 49.36 -34.28 30.41
CA TYR A 571 48.61 -33.02 30.47
C TYR A 571 47.19 -33.27 30.99
N ASN A 572 46.73 -32.41 31.89
CA ASN A 572 45.33 -32.36 32.32
C ASN A 572 44.61 -31.24 31.57
N LEU A 573 43.58 -31.59 30.81
CA LEU A 573 42.68 -30.68 30.12
C LEU A 573 41.42 -30.51 30.97
N GLN A 574 41.17 -29.30 31.46
CA GLN A 574 39.97 -29.00 32.23
C GLN A 574 38.84 -28.58 31.30
N TYR A 575 37.62 -29.04 31.58
CA TYR A 575 36.43 -28.63 30.84
C TYR A 575 35.24 -28.38 31.78
N ASN A 576 34.27 -27.58 31.33
CA ASN A 576 33.09 -27.23 32.13
C ASN A 576 31.90 -28.18 31.87
N GLY A 577 30.80 -28.00 32.62
CA GLY A 577 29.59 -28.82 32.45
C GLY A 577 28.90 -28.74 31.09
N MET A 578 29.29 -27.81 30.22
CA MET A 578 28.80 -27.69 28.84
C MET A 578 29.71 -28.40 27.82
N GLY A 579 30.80 -29.03 28.27
CA GLY A 579 31.77 -29.70 27.38
C GLY A 579 32.78 -28.76 26.72
N MET A 580 32.94 -27.53 27.22
CA MET A 580 33.97 -26.59 26.77
C MET A 580 35.26 -26.77 27.55
N TYR A 581 36.39 -26.93 26.85
CA TYR A 581 37.71 -26.98 27.46
C TYR A 581 38.19 -25.57 27.80
N THR A 582 38.59 -25.35 29.05
CA THR A 582 38.90 -24.03 29.59
C THR A 582 40.39 -23.81 29.85
N SER A 583 41.14 -24.88 30.07
CA SER A 583 42.58 -24.80 30.36
C SER A 583 43.29 -26.13 30.15
N VAL A 584 44.59 -26.06 29.90
CA VAL A 584 45.51 -27.19 29.95
C VAL A 584 46.51 -26.94 31.09
N LYS A 585 46.88 -28.00 31.80
CA LYS A 585 47.97 -27.99 32.77
C LYS A 585 48.93 -29.14 32.49
N ALA A 586 50.18 -28.83 32.16
CA ALA A 586 51.25 -29.82 32.10
C ALA A 586 51.57 -30.37 33.51
N LEU A 587 51.71 -31.69 33.62
CA LEU A 587 52.15 -32.38 34.84
C LEU A 587 53.62 -32.81 34.76
N SER A 588 54.16 -32.90 33.55
CA SER A 588 55.58 -33.00 33.25
C SER A 588 56.11 -31.64 32.80
N LEU A 589 57.39 -31.34 33.03
CA LEU A 589 58.03 -30.07 32.63
C LEU A 589 59.02 -30.32 31.50
N TYR A 590 58.67 -29.90 30.29
CA TYR A 590 59.52 -29.93 29.11
C TYR A 590 59.68 -28.52 28.50
N PRO A 591 60.81 -28.21 27.83
CA PRO A 591 61.09 -26.87 27.31
C PRO A 591 60.08 -26.33 26.29
N ASP A 592 59.39 -27.22 25.58
CA ASP A 592 58.43 -26.92 24.50
C ASP A 592 56.96 -27.17 24.90
N ASP A 593 56.69 -27.32 26.21
CA ASP A 593 55.33 -27.59 26.71
C ASP A 593 54.30 -26.54 26.29
N ASP A 594 54.69 -25.27 26.13
CA ASP A 594 53.78 -24.21 25.72
C ASP A 594 53.18 -24.48 24.33
N ILE A 595 53.99 -24.99 23.39
CA ILE A 595 53.55 -25.35 22.03
C ILE A 595 52.57 -26.53 22.06
N VAL A 596 52.86 -27.52 22.91
CA VAL A 596 51.99 -28.70 23.08
C VAL A 596 50.67 -28.31 23.75
N GLN A 597 50.71 -27.42 24.75
CA GLN A 597 49.51 -26.90 25.40
C GLN A 597 48.61 -26.12 24.43
N GLU A 598 49.20 -25.34 23.51
CA GLU A 598 48.46 -24.66 22.44
C GLU A 598 47.80 -25.67 21.49
N ALA A 599 48.54 -26.69 21.04
CA ALA A 599 47.98 -27.78 20.22
C ALA A 599 46.87 -28.55 20.95
N LEU A 600 47.01 -28.75 22.27
CA LEU A 600 46.00 -29.39 23.10
C LEU A 600 44.75 -28.51 23.30
N MET A 601 44.87 -27.19 23.26
CA MET A 601 43.72 -26.28 23.29
C MET A 601 43.06 -26.11 21.93
N SER A 602 43.68 -26.57 20.85
CA SER A 602 43.11 -26.53 19.51
C SER A 602 41.72 -27.18 19.42
N GLU A 603 40.85 -26.57 18.63
CA GLU A 603 39.53 -27.09 18.25
C GLU A 603 39.44 -27.25 16.71
N CYS A 604 40.57 -27.52 16.05
CA CYS A 604 40.56 -27.86 14.64
C CYS A 604 39.69 -29.09 14.40
N GLU A 605 38.94 -29.09 13.30
CA GLU A 605 38.04 -30.19 12.91
C GLU A 605 36.82 -30.42 13.83
N TYR A 606 36.51 -29.48 14.74
CA TYR A 606 35.24 -29.51 15.45
C TYR A 606 34.07 -29.36 14.47
N LEU A 607 33.20 -30.37 14.42
CA LEU A 607 31.95 -30.32 13.68
C LEU A 607 30.80 -30.03 14.65
N TYR A 608 30.18 -28.87 14.51
CA TYR A 608 28.99 -28.50 15.28
C TYR A 608 27.71 -28.89 14.52
N ASP A 609 26.73 -29.43 15.22
CA ASP A 609 25.40 -29.75 14.68
C ASP A 609 24.46 -28.55 14.84
N VAL A 610 24.51 -27.65 13.86
CA VAL A 610 23.69 -26.43 13.80
C VAL A 610 22.50 -26.64 12.86
N CYS A 611 21.63 -27.59 13.20
CA CYS A 611 20.36 -27.76 12.49
C CYS A 611 19.29 -26.79 13.03
N TYR A 612 19.01 -25.72 12.30
CA TYR A 612 17.90 -24.80 12.59
C TYR A 612 16.83 -24.85 11.51
N SER A 613 15.57 -24.96 11.92
CA SER A 613 14.42 -24.82 11.04
C SER A 613 13.28 -24.09 11.75
N SER A 614 12.52 -23.30 11.00
CA SER A 614 11.36 -22.59 11.49
C SER A 614 10.34 -22.42 10.37
N GLU A 615 9.05 -22.49 10.71
CA GLU A 615 7.97 -22.14 9.78
C GLU A 615 7.89 -20.61 9.54
N ALA A 616 8.45 -19.81 10.46
CA ALA A 616 8.43 -18.35 10.36
C ALA A 616 9.49 -17.86 9.36
N THR A 617 9.03 -17.16 8.33
CA THR A 617 9.91 -16.68 7.24
C THR A 617 10.96 -15.69 7.75
N SER A 618 10.59 -14.83 8.70
CA SER A 618 11.49 -13.86 9.33
C SER A 618 12.66 -14.53 10.07
N LEU A 619 12.41 -15.64 10.75
CA LEU A 619 13.44 -16.36 11.50
C LEU A 619 14.38 -17.15 10.59
N MET A 620 13.85 -17.75 9.51
CA MET A 620 14.69 -18.38 8.49
C MET A 620 15.58 -17.36 7.77
N LYS A 621 15.06 -16.17 7.46
CA LYS A 621 15.87 -15.07 6.90
C LYS A 621 16.97 -14.62 7.87
N LEU A 622 16.65 -14.48 9.16
CA LEU A 622 17.66 -14.18 10.19
C LEU A 622 18.74 -15.27 10.22
N TYR A 623 18.35 -16.55 10.16
CA TYR A 623 19.29 -17.67 10.14
C TYR A 623 20.26 -17.60 8.95
N HIS A 624 19.75 -17.40 7.73
CA HIS A 624 20.61 -17.27 6.56
C HIS A 624 21.56 -16.06 6.64
N LYS A 625 21.09 -14.91 7.15
CA LYS A 625 21.95 -13.76 7.40
C LYS A 625 23.03 -14.07 8.44
N MET A 626 22.66 -14.68 9.57
CA MET A 626 23.60 -15.05 10.62
C MET A 626 24.67 -16.01 10.13
N VAL A 627 24.30 -17.05 9.38
CA VAL A 627 25.26 -17.99 8.78
C VAL A 627 26.22 -17.25 7.85
N SER A 628 25.70 -16.47 6.90
CA SER A 628 26.53 -15.70 5.96
C SER A 628 27.47 -14.71 6.67
N TYR A 629 26.98 -13.97 7.67
CA TYR A 629 27.80 -12.99 8.38
C TYR A 629 28.86 -13.64 9.26
N CYS A 630 28.53 -14.76 9.91
CA CYS A 630 29.48 -15.53 10.70
C CYS A 630 30.57 -16.14 9.82
N ASP A 631 30.21 -16.73 8.67
CA ASP A 631 31.16 -17.30 7.72
C ASP A 631 32.14 -16.24 7.21
N ASP A 632 31.64 -15.06 6.81
CA ASP A 632 32.47 -13.95 6.35
C ASP A 632 33.47 -13.45 7.41
N LEU A 633 33.12 -13.52 8.70
CA LEU A 633 33.93 -13.03 9.82
C LEU A 633 34.77 -14.13 10.49
N GLY A 634 34.67 -15.37 10.00
CA GLY A 634 35.30 -16.53 10.63
C GLY A 634 34.84 -16.73 12.08
N ILE A 635 33.54 -16.54 12.33
CA ILE A 635 32.86 -16.81 13.60
C ILE A 635 32.16 -18.16 13.47
N LEU A 636 32.34 -19.04 14.45
CA LEU A 636 31.67 -20.34 14.45
C LEU A 636 30.35 -20.24 15.21
N ILE A 637 29.26 -20.71 14.60
CA ILE A 637 28.00 -20.94 15.31
C ILE A 637 28.10 -22.31 15.99
N THR A 638 28.05 -22.33 17.32
CA THR A 638 28.27 -23.55 18.11
C THR A 638 26.98 -24.26 18.49
N ASN A 639 25.87 -23.51 18.57
CA ASN A 639 24.51 -24.03 18.70
C ASN A 639 23.48 -22.92 18.40
N ILE A 640 22.24 -23.31 18.10
CA ILE A 640 21.08 -22.40 18.07
C ILE A 640 19.98 -22.97 18.96
N THR A 641 19.59 -22.22 19.99
CA THR A 641 18.53 -22.64 20.92
C THR A 641 17.31 -21.73 20.82
N ASN A 642 16.13 -22.32 21.02
CA ASN A 642 14.86 -21.59 21.02
C ASN A 642 14.31 -21.52 22.44
N ALA A 643 13.72 -20.38 22.79
CA ALA A 643 12.86 -20.26 23.95
C ALA A 643 11.66 -19.36 23.63
N GLN A 644 10.76 -19.17 24.59
CA GLN A 644 9.54 -18.40 24.33
C GLN A 644 9.85 -16.97 23.85
N TYR A 645 9.41 -16.62 22.64
CA TYR A 645 9.66 -15.32 21.99
C TYR A 645 11.13 -14.94 21.77
N GLN A 646 12.03 -15.93 21.77
CA GLN A 646 13.45 -15.70 21.57
C GLN A 646 14.14 -16.84 20.81
N VAL A 647 15.12 -16.48 20.00
CA VAL A 647 16.07 -17.40 19.38
C VAL A 647 17.48 -16.95 19.74
N ILE A 648 18.32 -17.88 20.18
CA ILE A 648 19.65 -17.59 20.71
C ILE A 648 20.68 -18.27 19.80
N TYR A 649 21.56 -17.47 19.22
CA TYR A 649 22.72 -17.95 18.47
C TYR A 649 23.90 -17.98 19.44
N HIS A 650 24.44 -19.17 19.70
CA HIS A 650 25.66 -19.35 20.47
C HIS A 650 26.84 -19.39 19.52
N LEU A 651 27.87 -18.63 19.85
CA LEU A 651 28.94 -18.25 18.94
C LEU A 651 30.29 -18.43 19.62
N LYS A 652 31.32 -18.67 18.80
CA LYS A 652 32.72 -18.54 19.18
C LYS A 652 33.34 -17.36 18.43
N THR A 653 33.59 -16.28 19.16
CA THR A 653 34.04 -14.98 18.66
C THR A 653 35.51 -14.73 19.06
N SER A 654 35.88 -13.55 19.55
CA SER A 654 37.24 -13.30 20.05
C SER A 654 37.47 -13.94 21.42
N GLY A 655 36.41 -14.07 22.23
CA GLY A 655 36.43 -14.72 23.53
C GLY A 655 36.19 -16.23 23.48
N MET A 656 36.11 -16.85 24.65
CA MET A 656 35.83 -18.29 24.76
C MET A 656 34.41 -18.64 24.37
N PHE A 657 33.45 -17.75 24.65
CA PHE A 657 32.05 -17.92 24.28
C PHE A 657 31.31 -16.59 24.16
N SER A 658 30.38 -16.53 23.22
CA SER A 658 29.43 -15.43 23.11
C SER A 658 28.07 -15.94 22.65
N SER A 659 27.05 -15.08 22.78
CA SER A 659 25.75 -15.35 22.19
C SER A 659 25.04 -14.06 21.80
N ILE A 660 24.14 -14.17 20.82
CA ILE A 660 23.19 -13.10 20.50
C ILE A 660 21.78 -13.65 20.66
N GLN A 661 21.02 -13.05 21.57
CA GLN A 661 19.62 -13.38 21.80
C GLN A 661 18.75 -12.44 20.98
N PHE A 662 18.00 -12.97 20.02
CA PHE A 662 17.03 -12.20 19.23
C PHE A 662 15.62 -12.42 19.76
N PHE A 663 14.94 -11.33 20.07
CA PHE A 663 13.59 -11.32 20.62
C PHE A 663 12.59 -10.94 19.53
N TYR A 664 11.49 -11.70 19.46
CA TYR A 664 10.45 -11.51 18.46
C TYR A 664 9.05 -11.51 19.09
N ASN A 665 8.11 -10.79 18.48
CA ASN A 665 6.74 -10.69 18.98
C ASN A 665 5.84 -11.88 18.57
N ALA A 666 4.56 -11.83 18.93
CA ALA A 666 3.58 -12.85 18.52
C ALA A 666 3.45 -13.07 17.01
N LYS A 667 3.79 -12.06 16.19
CA LYS A 667 3.83 -12.12 14.73
C LYS A 667 5.21 -12.51 14.18
N LYS A 668 6.09 -13.04 15.04
CA LYS A 668 7.45 -13.46 14.69
C LYS A 668 8.33 -12.35 14.10
N LEU A 669 8.00 -11.09 14.36
CA LEU A 669 8.82 -9.95 13.97
C LEU A 669 9.89 -9.68 15.00
N ILE A 670 11.14 -9.64 14.54
CA ILE A 670 12.32 -9.40 15.36
C ILE A 670 12.42 -7.89 15.59
N SER A 671 12.60 -7.47 16.84
CA SER A 671 12.69 -6.04 17.18
C SER A 671 13.89 -5.70 18.05
N TYR A 672 14.49 -6.70 18.68
CA TYR A 672 15.48 -6.48 19.71
C TYR A 672 16.50 -7.63 19.76
N ALA A 673 17.78 -7.28 19.97
CA ALA A 673 18.84 -8.26 20.18
C ALA A 673 19.71 -7.89 21.39
N ALA A 674 20.07 -8.90 22.18
CA ALA A 674 20.94 -8.78 23.35
C ALA A 674 22.20 -9.64 23.17
N PRO A 675 23.34 -9.01 22.84
CA PRO A 675 24.62 -9.71 22.75
C PRO A 675 25.26 -9.90 24.13
N LEU A 676 25.84 -11.08 24.33
CA LEU A 676 26.55 -11.52 25.54
C LEU A 676 27.93 -12.05 25.15
N SER A 677 28.97 -11.76 25.94
CA SER A 677 30.32 -12.29 25.73
C SER A 677 31.07 -12.41 27.04
N ASP A 678 32.00 -13.36 27.14
CA ASP A 678 32.94 -13.45 28.25
C ASP A 678 33.95 -12.30 28.28
N MET A 679 34.30 -11.75 27.12
CA MET A 679 35.13 -10.55 27.01
C MET A 679 34.32 -9.26 27.20
N GLY A 680 33.01 -9.29 26.97
CA GLY A 680 32.15 -8.11 27.05
C GLY A 680 32.42 -7.14 25.90
N ALA A 681 32.64 -5.87 26.21
CA ALA A 681 32.88 -4.83 25.21
C ALA A 681 34.23 -4.93 24.48
N GLU A 682 35.10 -5.86 24.85
CA GLU A 682 36.41 -6.10 24.22
C GLU A 682 36.35 -7.20 23.14
N ASP A 683 35.18 -7.78 22.86
CA ASP A 683 35.01 -8.85 21.88
C ASP A 683 34.95 -8.32 20.44
N GLU A 684 36.12 -8.17 19.80
CA GLU A 684 36.26 -7.56 18.46
C GLU A 684 35.40 -8.24 17.38
N LYS A 685 35.39 -9.57 17.32
CA LYS A 685 34.59 -10.31 16.32
C LYS A 685 33.10 -10.13 16.56
N LEU A 686 32.65 -10.12 17.82
CA LEU A 686 31.25 -9.87 18.13
C LEU A 686 30.83 -8.44 17.77
N ILE A 687 31.72 -7.45 17.96
CA ILE A 687 31.49 -6.07 17.54
C ILE A 687 31.30 -5.99 16.03
N GLN A 688 32.20 -6.60 15.24
CA GLN A 688 32.10 -6.63 13.78
C GLN A 688 30.80 -7.30 13.29
N LEU A 689 30.39 -8.37 13.95
CA LEU A 689 29.11 -9.04 13.65
C LEU A 689 27.91 -8.13 13.95
N ILE A 690 27.94 -7.41 15.07
CA ILE A 690 26.89 -6.43 15.42
C ILE A 690 26.85 -5.28 14.41
N GLU A 691 28.00 -4.80 13.92
CA GLU A 691 28.07 -3.78 12.87
C GLU A 691 27.45 -4.27 11.55
N LYS A 692 27.74 -5.51 11.13
CA LYS A 692 27.07 -6.14 9.98
C LYS A 692 25.57 -6.33 10.16
N LEU A 693 25.09 -6.49 11.39
CA LEU A 693 23.65 -6.60 11.69
C LEU A 693 22.93 -5.23 11.70
N ARG A 694 23.69 -4.14 11.83
CA ARG A 694 23.17 -2.76 11.77
C ARG A 694 23.13 -2.17 10.36
N ASN A 695 24.04 -2.63 9.49
CA ASN A 695 24.13 -2.27 8.07
C ASN A 695 23.33 -3.25 7.21
#